data_AF-A0A261SGZ2-F1
#
_entry.id   AF-A0A261SGZ2-F1
#
_cell.length_a   1.000
_cell.length_b   1.000
_cell.length_c   1.000
_cell.angle_alpha   90.00
_cell.angle_beta   90.00
_cell.angle_gamma   90.00
#
_symmetry.space_group_name_H-M   'P 1'
#
loop_
_entity.id
_entity.type
_entity.pdbx_description
1 polymer ?
#
loop_
_entity_poly.entity_id
_entity_poly.type
_entity_poly.pdbx_seq_one_letter_code
_entity_poly.pdbx_strand_id
1 'polypeptide(L)'
;MTQLPPTADLSVQTTRSRAVAALIADVRAVLPDPVRATPAQLDAAAALLRGLAGRAELFAAEAFPVHPERPGTIYRLAEDTDGAYALYLSLGEVGKAQPPHDHTTWAIIAGVRGDERNEVYARAATADPARDTLTHVRRVDVGPGGAIVLQPHDVHTIELIGDQPGAHLHFYGLALDRLAGRVVFESKEGGTVRTFGPPAAIFHALVSAQEVERALRGTAEIALLDVREAGRYAERHILEAANAPLWRLEQRIDRLVPRRNTRIVVVDEDESLAHEAAGKLTRLGYTDVAVLAGGTRGWEASGREIFWGTNVPSKAFGEVIEHEKHTPWIDVDELAARVSAGENIVVVDSRTTEEFHNFTLPFSHSLPGAELVYRIGELAPDPDTFVVVNCAGRTRSIVGAQTLIDAGIPNKVASLRNGTMEWLISGRELAYGRHAVLPEPGAQQLAQARERAQTLIAAAGVGYVDATQLAAFEAEAAAGQRSLYRFDVRTREEYEAGHLPGWRWAPGGQLVQATDEYVGTRRSRVVLADHDGVRALTTAAWLAQLGAVEVYLYAAPLQPLAATPGLAAAPVALEVGAERVRVLRHRDPAPSVRAQALAGWLEAGDTLVYDVDRRGAYERGHVRGAHFAAPDRLPALVAGHAGKRVVVVSEDGVLAQLVAAELHWRLRRQDGAPAVYALTGGTRAWQAQGLPLGTGAGGVLTGDDDQDISPYLLDDVAARNAGFKHYLDWELGLVAQLERAGASDIKLIEAAQ
;
A
#
# COMPACT_ATOMS: atom_id res chain seq x y z
N MET A 1 -12.66 -25.00 16.12
CA MET A 1 -13.06 -23.75 16.81
C MET A 1 -11.78 -23.01 17.17
N THR A 2 -11.30 -22.15 16.29
CA THR A 2 -10.18 -21.24 16.55
C THR A 2 -10.66 -20.24 17.61
N GLN A 3 -10.08 -20.29 18.82
CA GLN A 3 -10.39 -19.30 19.85
C GLN A 3 -9.92 -17.94 19.34
N LEU A 4 -10.88 -17.11 18.93
CA LEU A 4 -10.65 -15.70 18.66
C LEU A 4 -10.26 -15.01 19.96
N PRO A 5 -9.41 -13.96 19.90
CA PRO A 5 -9.10 -13.16 21.08
C PRO A 5 -10.39 -12.62 21.71
N PRO A 6 -10.40 -12.37 23.04
CA PRO A 6 -11.55 -11.81 23.74
C PRO A 6 -12.05 -10.56 23.01
N THR A 7 -13.37 -10.46 22.81
CA THR A 7 -14.02 -9.32 22.13
C THR A 7 -13.80 -7.98 22.83
N ALA A 8 -13.35 -7.97 24.09
CA ALA A 8 -13.11 -6.78 24.88
C ALA A 8 -11.92 -5.91 24.38
N ASP A 9 -11.00 -6.47 23.59
CA ASP A 9 -9.80 -5.76 23.10
C ASP A 9 -9.92 -5.27 21.64
N LEU A 10 -11.02 -5.57 20.95
CA LEU A 10 -11.20 -5.23 19.54
C LEU A 10 -11.89 -3.88 19.37
N SER A 11 -11.48 -3.13 18.34
CA SER A 11 -12.20 -1.91 17.97
C SER A 11 -13.64 -2.20 17.54
N VAL A 12 -14.51 -1.20 17.65
CA VAL A 12 -15.88 -1.25 17.12
C VAL A 12 -15.86 -1.53 15.62
N GLN A 13 -14.93 -0.90 14.87
CA GLN A 13 -14.71 -1.16 13.45
C GLN A 13 -14.45 -2.64 13.15
N THR A 14 -13.44 -3.24 13.78
CA THR A 14 -13.11 -4.66 13.54
C THR A 14 -14.24 -5.59 13.99
N THR A 15 -14.92 -5.27 15.09
CA THR A 15 -16.10 -6.02 15.56
C THR A 15 -17.22 -5.97 14.52
N ARG A 16 -17.48 -4.79 13.93
CA ARG A 16 -18.44 -4.61 12.85
C ARG A 16 -18.05 -5.38 11.60
N SER A 17 -16.81 -5.28 11.13
CA SER A 17 -16.33 -6.00 9.96
C SER A 17 -16.44 -7.52 10.13
N ARG A 18 -16.16 -8.05 11.33
CA ARG A 18 -16.37 -9.48 11.63
C ARG A 18 -17.84 -9.89 11.64
N ALA A 19 -18.71 -9.06 12.23
CA ALA A 19 -20.15 -9.33 12.24
C ALA A 19 -20.75 -9.31 10.82
N VAL A 20 -20.31 -8.36 9.98
CA VAL A 20 -20.67 -8.28 8.57
C VAL A 20 -20.15 -9.51 7.81
N ALA A 21 -18.88 -9.89 7.98
CA ALA A 21 -18.33 -11.08 7.32
C ALA A 21 -19.06 -12.37 7.72
N ALA A 22 -19.43 -12.51 9.00
CA ALA A 22 -20.24 -13.63 9.48
C ALA A 22 -21.63 -13.64 8.82
N LEU A 23 -22.31 -12.48 8.76
CA LEU A 23 -23.58 -12.35 8.04
C LEU A 23 -23.46 -12.82 6.58
N ILE A 24 -22.45 -12.36 5.84
CA ILE A 24 -22.27 -12.73 4.43
C ILE A 24 -22.03 -14.24 4.30
N ALA A 25 -21.25 -14.85 5.20
CA ALA A 25 -21.03 -16.29 5.21
C ALA A 25 -22.33 -17.09 5.46
N ASP A 26 -23.13 -16.67 6.45
CA ASP A 26 -24.39 -17.31 6.79
C ASP A 26 -25.44 -17.15 5.67
N VAL A 27 -25.48 -15.97 5.04
CA VAL A 27 -26.35 -15.72 3.88
C VAL A 27 -25.99 -16.65 2.73
N ARG A 28 -24.69 -16.81 2.41
CA ARG A 28 -24.27 -17.73 1.34
C ARG A 28 -24.68 -19.18 1.60
N ALA A 29 -24.78 -19.59 2.86
CA ALA A 29 -25.22 -20.94 3.20
C ALA A 29 -26.71 -21.17 2.86
N VAL A 30 -27.56 -20.14 2.98
CA VAL A 30 -29.00 -20.24 2.69
C VAL A 30 -29.37 -19.77 1.28
N LEU A 31 -28.62 -18.82 0.74
CA LEU A 31 -28.77 -18.21 -0.58
C LEU A 31 -27.40 -18.30 -1.27
N PRO A 32 -27.04 -19.43 -1.89
CA PRO A 32 -25.71 -19.64 -2.48
C PRO A 32 -25.52 -18.99 -3.86
N ASP A 33 -26.61 -18.78 -4.62
CA ASP A 33 -26.60 -18.13 -5.92
C ASP A 33 -27.43 -16.84 -5.86
N PRO A 34 -26.79 -15.66 -5.85
CA PRO A 34 -27.49 -14.37 -5.74
C PRO A 34 -28.30 -14.06 -7.00
N VAL A 35 -27.97 -14.64 -8.16
CA VAL A 35 -28.69 -14.40 -9.41
C VAL A 35 -29.99 -15.20 -9.45
N ARG A 36 -30.01 -16.39 -8.84
CA ARG A 36 -31.16 -17.32 -8.85
C ARG A 36 -31.86 -17.44 -7.49
N ALA A 37 -31.80 -16.38 -6.69
CA ALA A 37 -32.40 -16.37 -5.36
C ALA A 37 -33.91 -16.64 -5.42
N THR A 38 -34.38 -17.60 -4.61
CA THR A 38 -35.80 -17.88 -4.45
C THR A 38 -36.40 -17.04 -3.31
N PRO A 39 -37.73 -16.81 -3.29
CA PRO A 39 -38.38 -16.06 -2.21
C PRO A 39 -38.07 -16.61 -0.80
N ALA A 40 -38.09 -17.94 -0.62
CA ALA A 40 -37.79 -18.56 0.68
C ALA A 40 -36.34 -18.32 1.14
N GLN A 41 -35.39 -18.29 0.21
CA GLN A 41 -33.99 -17.98 0.53
C GLN A 41 -33.79 -16.51 0.89
N LEU A 42 -34.53 -15.61 0.22
CA LEU A 42 -34.52 -14.19 0.54
C LEU A 42 -35.15 -13.93 1.92
N ASP A 43 -36.21 -14.64 2.29
CA ASP A 43 -36.79 -14.56 3.64
C ASP A 43 -35.82 -15.05 4.72
N ALA A 44 -35.07 -16.12 4.45
CA ALA A 44 -34.02 -16.61 5.34
C ALA A 44 -32.87 -15.59 5.47
N ALA A 45 -32.41 -15.01 4.35
CA ALA A 45 -31.40 -13.96 4.36
C ALA A 45 -31.89 -12.70 5.10
N ALA A 46 -33.17 -12.34 4.99
CA ALA A 46 -33.75 -11.23 5.73
C ALA A 46 -33.78 -11.47 7.24
N ALA A 47 -33.99 -12.71 7.69
CA ALA A 47 -33.89 -13.05 9.10
C ALA A 47 -32.46 -12.87 9.64
N LEU A 48 -31.44 -13.27 8.88
CA LEU A 48 -30.04 -13.04 9.24
C LEU A 48 -29.70 -11.54 9.26
N LEU A 49 -30.15 -10.78 8.27
CA LEU A 49 -29.92 -9.34 8.18
C LEU A 49 -30.54 -8.58 9.37
N ARG A 50 -31.75 -8.96 9.81
CA ARG A 50 -32.37 -8.42 11.04
C ARG A 50 -31.51 -8.67 12.28
N GLY A 51 -30.84 -9.81 12.35
CA GLY A 51 -29.90 -10.12 13.43
C GLY A 51 -28.73 -9.14 13.50
N LEU A 52 -28.15 -8.77 12.34
CA LEU A 52 -27.13 -7.72 12.28
C LEU A 52 -27.72 -6.34 12.58
N ALA A 53 -28.90 -6.02 12.04
CA ALA A 53 -29.55 -4.72 12.25
C ALA A 53 -29.89 -4.47 13.73
N GLY A 54 -30.20 -5.52 14.49
CA GLY A 54 -30.42 -5.45 15.95
C GLY A 54 -29.18 -5.07 16.76
N ARG A 55 -27.99 -5.07 16.14
CA ARG A 55 -26.73 -4.66 16.75
C ARG A 55 -26.41 -3.19 16.47
N ALA A 56 -27.29 -2.31 16.95
CA ALA A 56 -27.19 -0.86 16.70
C ALA A 56 -25.86 -0.24 17.20
N GLU A 57 -25.20 -0.86 18.17
CA GLU A 57 -23.89 -0.41 18.69
C GLU A 57 -22.78 -0.43 17.62
N LEU A 58 -22.95 -1.23 16.57
CA LEU A 58 -22.00 -1.30 15.45
C LEU A 58 -22.14 -0.12 14.48
N PHE A 59 -23.26 0.62 14.52
CA PHE A 59 -23.65 1.63 13.53
C PHE A 59 -23.79 3.03 14.16
N ALA A 60 -22.93 3.33 15.13
CA ALA A 60 -22.89 4.61 15.83
C ALA A 60 -22.67 5.80 14.86
N ALA A 61 -23.30 6.93 15.16
CA ALA A 61 -23.35 8.09 14.27
C ALA A 61 -21.97 8.72 14.01
N GLU A 62 -21.04 8.60 14.95
CA GLU A 62 -19.69 9.14 14.86
C GLU A 62 -18.87 8.46 13.75
N ALA A 63 -19.11 7.15 13.53
CA ALA A 63 -18.46 6.39 12.45
C ALA A 63 -19.19 6.55 11.10
N PHE A 64 -20.42 7.06 11.12
CA PHE A 64 -21.30 7.16 9.96
C PHE A 64 -22.05 8.50 9.96
N PRO A 65 -21.36 9.64 9.79
CA PRO A 65 -22.02 10.94 9.74
C PRO A 65 -22.94 11.07 8.51
N VAL A 66 -23.98 11.87 8.62
CA VAL A 66 -24.77 12.30 7.45
C VAL A 66 -24.04 13.48 6.81
N HIS A 67 -23.79 13.43 5.51
CA HIS A 67 -23.15 14.55 4.82
C HIS A 67 -24.18 15.67 4.58
N PRO A 68 -23.92 16.93 5.01
CA PRO A 68 -24.89 18.02 4.93
C PRO A 68 -25.40 18.30 3.50
N GLU A 69 -24.54 18.15 2.51
CA GLU A 69 -24.86 18.36 1.09
C GLU A 69 -25.60 17.17 0.45
N ARG A 70 -25.79 16.07 1.20
CA ARG A 70 -26.33 14.80 0.69
C ARG A 70 -27.40 14.26 1.65
N PRO A 71 -28.68 14.63 1.47
CA PRO A 71 -29.75 14.23 2.38
C PRO A 71 -29.95 12.71 2.50
N GLY A 72 -29.40 11.92 1.56
CA GLY A 72 -29.18 10.49 1.70
C GLY A 72 -27.70 10.15 1.61
N THR A 73 -27.14 9.56 2.67
CA THR A 73 -25.75 9.10 2.70
C THR A 73 -25.71 7.58 2.70
N ILE A 74 -24.86 6.97 1.88
CA ILE A 74 -24.72 5.51 1.76
C ILE A 74 -23.30 5.12 2.11
N TYR A 75 -23.15 4.15 3.01
CA TYR A 75 -21.88 3.57 3.40
C TYR A 75 -21.78 2.11 2.98
N ARG A 76 -20.70 1.72 2.30
CA ARG A 76 -20.41 0.31 1.98
C ARG A 76 -19.93 -0.40 3.24
N LEU A 77 -20.58 -1.53 3.54
CA LEU A 77 -20.18 -2.43 4.62
C LEU A 77 -19.52 -3.70 4.08
N ALA A 78 -20.02 -4.24 2.97
CA ALA A 78 -19.42 -5.36 2.25
C ALA A 78 -19.84 -5.36 0.77
N GLU A 79 -18.99 -5.94 -0.07
CA GLU A 79 -19.24 -6.20 -1.49
C GLU A 79 -18.27 -7.32 -1.91
N ASP A 80 -18.75 -8.33 -2.64
CA ASP A 80 -17.87 -9.32 -3.24
C ASP A 80 -17.08 -8.75 -4.43
N THR A 81 -15.99 -9.42 -4.81
CA THR A 81 -15.14 -8.95 -5.92
C THR A 81 -15.88 -8.83 -7.25
N ASP A 82 -16.89 -9.68 -7.48
CA ASP A 82 -17.80 -9.65 -8.63
C ASP A 82 -19.00 -8.70 -8.44
N GLY A 83 -19.10 -8.06 -7.27
CA GLY A 83 -20.16 -7.13 -6.90
C GLY A 83 -21.38 -7.80 -6.24
N ALA A 84 -21.38 -9.12 -6.05
CA ALA A 84 -22.48 -9.81 -5.39
C ALA A 84 -22.54 -9.50 -3.89
N TYR A 85 -23.69 -9.83 -3.27
CA TYR A 85 -23.94 -9.70 -1.82
C TYR A 85 -23.48 -8.33 -1.27
N ALA A 86 -23.94 -7.26 -1.91
CA ALA A 86 -23.53 -5.91 -1.59
C ALA A 86 -24.37 -5.35 -0.44
N LEU A 87 -23.72 -5.09 0.70
CA LEU A 87 -24.35 -4.59 1.91
C LEU A 87 -23.95 -3.13 2.15
N TYR A 88 -24.95 -2.30 2.40
CA TYR A 88 -24.80 -0.88 2.67
C TYR A 88 -25.55 -0.47 3.93
N LEU A 89 -25.06 0.56 4.61
CA LEU A 89 -25.82 1.35 5.57
C LEU A 89 -26.33 2.61 4.86
N SER A 90 -27.64 2.77 4.75
CA SER A 90 -28.32 3.95 4.22
C SER A 90 -28.76 4.83 5.37
N LEU A 91 -28.35 6.09 5.34
CA LEU A 91 -28.72 7.10 6.32
C LEU A 91 -29.57 8.20 5.67
N GLY A 92 -30.38 8.87 6.49
CA GLY A 92 -31.07 10.07 6.07
C GLY A 92 -31.77 10.80 7.21
N GLU A 93 -32.03 12.08 6.97
CA GLU A 93 -32.89 12.90 7.83
C GLU A 93 -34.38 12.53 7.65
N VAL A 94 -35.19 12.89 8.63
CA VAL A 94 -36.66 12.74 8.58
C VAL A 94 -37.21 13.44 7.33
N GLY A 95 -38.12 12.77 6.62
CA GLY A 95 -38.71 13.25 5.37
C GLY A 95 -37.86 12.99 4.13
N LYS A 96 -36.65 12.41 4.25
CA LYS A 96 -35.91 11.89 3.08
C LYS A 96 -36.80 10.88 2.37
N ALA A 97 -37.07 11.13 1.09
CA ALA A 97 -37.82 10.22 0.25
C ALA A 97 -37.05 9.84 -1.02
N GLN A 98 -37.40 8.69 -1.60
CA GLN A 98 -37.03 8.30 -2.96
C GLN A 98 -38.29 8.04 -3.79
N PRO A 99 -38.33 8.53 -5.05
CA PRO A 99 -39.41 8.24 -5.97
C PRO A 99 -39.53 6.73 -6.25
N PRO A 100 -40.63 6.26 -6.86
CA PRO A 100 -40.78 4.86 -7.19
C PRO A 100 -39.63 4.39 -8.08
N HIS A 101 -38.95 3.32 -7.71
CA HIS A 101 -37.82 2.77 -8.45
C HIS A 101 -37.68 1.26 -8.26
N ASP A 102 -36.94 0.62 -9.15
CA ASP A 102 -36.56 -0.80 -9.05
C ASP A 102 -35.05 -0.99 -8.78
N HIS A 103 -34.65 -2.26 -8.71
CA HIS A 103 -33.28 -2.66 -8.37
C HIS A 103 -32.63 -3.56 -9.42
N THR A 104 -33.37 -4.13 -10.38
CA THR A 104 -32.87 -5.13 -11.37
C THR A 104 -32.22 -6.38 -10.77
N THR A 105 -32.19 -6.46 -9.44
CA THR A 105 -31.74 -7.55 -8.57
C THR A 105 -32.61 -7.52 -7.33
N TRP A 106 -32.63 -8.59 -6.53
CA TRP A 106 -33.32 -8.55 -5.24
C TRP A 106 -32.67 -7.54 -4.29
N ALA A 107 -33.49 -7.01 -3.37
CA ALA A 107 -33.06 -6.13 -2.29
C ALA A 107 -33.74 -6.53 -0.97
N ILE A 108 -33.03 -6.42 0.13
CA ILE A 108 -33.54 -6.61 1.49
C ILE A 108 -33.17 -5.37 2.29
N ILE A 109 -34.16 -4.76 2.95
CA ILE A 109 -33.94 -3.59 3.81
C ILE A 109 -34.32 -3.96 5.24
N ALA A 110 -33.44 -3.70 6.20
CA ALA A 110 -33.67 -3.94 7.62
C ALA A 110 -33.37 -2.69 8.46
N GLY A 111 -34.23 -2.37 9.42
CA GLY A 111 -34.11 -1.17 10.24
C GLY A 111 -33.12 -1.32 11.39
N VAL A 112 -32.15 -0.41 11.49
CA VAL A 112 -31.24 -0.28 12.65
C VAL A 112 -31.81 0.76 13.63
N ARG A 113 -32.20 1.93 13.13
CA ARG A 113 -32.90 3.01 13.88
C ARG A 113 -33.79 3.83 12.95
N GLY A 114 -34.81 4.47 13.53
CA GLY A 114 -35.83 5.21 12.79
C GLY A 114 -36.73 4.30 11.95
N ASP A 115 -37.78 4.88 11.36
CA ASP A 115 -38.78 4.15 10.59
C ASP A 115 -38.72 4.55 9.11
N GLU A 116 -38.61 3.56 8.23
CA GLU A 116 -38.61 3.75 6.78
C GLU A 116 -39.88 3.17 6.16
N ARG A 117 -40.76 4.04 5.67
CA ARG A 117 -41.96 3.65 4.93
C ARG A 117 -41.60 3.22 3.52
N ASN A 118 -41.99 1.99 3.20
CA ASN A 118 -41.87 1.39 1.88
C ASN A 118 -43.27 1.16 1.28
N GLU A 119 -43.59 1.87 0.20
CA GLU A 119 -44.80 1.59 -0.61
C GLU A 119 -44.38 0.77 -1.82
N VAL A 120 -44.98 -0.41 -2.02
CA VAL A 120 -44.63 -1.35 -3.10
C VAL A 120 -45.71 -1.31 -4.17
N TYR A 121 -45.29 -1.35 -5.43
CA TYR A 121 -46.14 -1.23 -6.61
C TYR A 121 -45.88 -2.37 -7.60
N ALA A 122 -46.94 -2.80 -8.28
CA ALA A 122 -46.87 -3.65 -9.46
C ALA A 122 -46.72 -2.78 -10.70
N ARG A 123 -45.74 -3.10 -11.54
CA ARG A 123 -45.44 -2.43 -12.81
C ARG A 123 -46.20 -3.08 -13.97
N ALA A 124 -46.85 -2.29 -14.81
CA ALA A 124 -47.46 -2.76 -16.06
C ALA A 124 -47.08 -1.84 -17.23
N ALA A 125 -46.70 -2.45 -18.36
CA ALA A 125 -46.34 -1.72 -19.57
C ALA A 125 -47.55 -1.02 -20.18
N THR A 126 -47.34 0.17 -20.76
CA THR A 126 -48.36 0.84 -21.58
C THR A 126 -48.11 0.62 -23.07
N ALA A 127 -48.99 1.17 -23.92
CA ALA A 127 -48.76 1.21 -25.36
C ALA A 127 -47.59 2.12 -25.77
N ASP A 128 -47.23 3.09 -24.92
CA ASP A 128 -46.04 3.93 -25.11
C ASP A 128 -44.84 3.25 -24.43
N PRO A 129 -43.82 2.81 -25.17
CA PRO A 129 -42.67 2.10 -24.60
C PRO A 129 -41.82 2.96 -23.64
N ALA A 130 -42.02 4.29 -23.60
CA ALA A 130 -41.35 5.16 -22.64
C ALA A 130 -42.13 5.31 -21.32
N ARG A 131 -43.32 4.70 -21.19
CA ARG A 131 -44.22 4.90 -20.06
C ARG A 131 -44.79 3.59 -19.53
N ASP A 132 -44.83 3.48 -18.22
CA ASP A 132 -45.46 2.37 -17.51
C ASP A 132 -46.46 2.88 -16.47
N THR A 133 -47.41 2.04 -16.08
CA THR A 133 -48.32 2.30 -14.95
C THR A 133 -47.87 1.54 -13.71
N LEU A 134 -48.06 2.16 -12.54
CA LEU A 134 -47.81 1.55 -11.24
C LEU A 134 -49.11 1.42 -10.46
N THR A 135 -49.37 0.23 -9.92
CA THR A 135 -50.51 -0.06 -9.05
C THR A 135 -50.00 -0.40 -7.67
N HIS A 136 -50.45 0.33 -6.63
CA HIS A 136 -50.06 0.05 -5.24
C HIS A 136 -50.48 -1.36 -4.83
N VAL A 137 -49.55 -2.10 -4.21
CA VAL A 137 -49.72 -3.49 -3.79
C VAL A 137 -49.78 -3.59 -2.28
N ARG A 138 -48.82 -2.98 -1.58
CA ARG A 138 -48.72 -3.04 -0.12
C ARG A 138 -47.84 -1.93 0.43
N ARG A 139 -48.03 -1.64 1.71
CA ARG A 139 -47.14 -0.80 2.52
C ARG A 139 -46.40 -1.67 3.54
N VAL A 140 -45.13 -1.37 3.77
CA VAL A 140 -44.33 -1.93 4.87
C VAL A 140 -43.56 -0.80 5.52
N ASP A 141 -43.77 -0.54 6.80
CA ASP A 141 -42.96 0.40 7.57
C ASP A 141 -41.83 -0.41 8.26
N VAL A 142 -40.58 -0.08 7.94
CA VAL A 142 -39.39 -0.81 8.38
C VAL A 142 -38.69 -0.04 9.50
N GLY A 143 -39.05 -0.37 10.74
CA GLY A 143 -38.37 0.09 11.95
C GLY A 143 -37.36 -0.93 12.50
N PRO A 144 -36.78 -0.70 13.69
CA PRO A 144 -35.92 -1.65 14.38
C PRO A 144 -36.57 -3.03 14.52
N GLY A 145 -35.86 -4.08 14.08
CA GLY A 145 -36.36 -5.46 14.08
C GLY A 145 -37.33 -5.78 12.92
N GLY A 146 -37.70 -4.79 12.10
CA GLY A 146 -38.44 -4.98 10.85
C GLY A 146 -37.51 -5.21 9.66
N ALA A 147 -38.04 -5.86 8.61
CA ALA A 147 -37.39 -5.93 7.31
C ALA A 147 -38.42 -6.07 6.17
N ILE A 148 -38.04 -5.64 4.97
CA ILE A 148 -38.78 -5.88 3.73
C ILE A 148 -37.89 -6.62 2.72
N VAL A 149 -38.47 -7.57 1.99
CA VAL A 149 -37.86 -8.26 0.86
C VAL A 149 -38.50 -7.76 -0.44
N LEU A 150 -37.65 -7.42 -1.41
CA LEU A 150 -38.01 -6.93 -2.73
C LEU A 150 -37.40 -7.83 -3.81
N GLN A 151 -38.22 -8.22 -4.79
CA GLN A 151 -37.80 -8.95 -5.97
C GLN A 151 -37.15 -8.02 -7.02
N PRO A 152 -36.43 -8.55 -8.02
CA PRO A 152 -35.74 -7.74 -9.03
C PRO A 152 -36.58 -6.69 -9.76
N HIS A 153 -37.87 -6.96 -9.93
CA HIS A 153 -38.82 -6.10 -10.65
C HIS A 153 -39.84 -5.41 -9.72
N ASP A 154 -39.74 -5.62 -8.40
CA ASP A 154 -40.59 -4.89 -7.46
C ASP A 154 -40.21 -3.40 -7.52
N VAL A 155 -41.22 -2.57 -7.70
CA VAL A 155 -41.08 -1.11 -7.67
C VAL A 155 -41.49 -0.63 -6.29
N HIS A 156 -40.69 0.23 -5.66
CA HIS A 156 -41.07 0.80 -4.37
C HIS A 156 -40.67 2.27 -4.21
N THR A 157 -41.32 2.97 -3.28
CA THR A 157 -40.83 4.24 -2.74
C THR A 157 -40.21 4.03 -1.38
N ILE A 158 -39.31 4.92 -1.00
CA ILE A 158 -38.77 5.00 0.35
C ILE A 158 -39.14 6.37 0.93
N GLU A 159 -39.54 6.44 2.19
CA GLU A 159 -39.71 7.68 2.94
C GLU A 159 -39.31 7.45 4.41
N LEU A 160 -38.33 8.21 4.91
CA LEU A 160 -38.02 8.22 6.34
C LEU A 160 -39.09 9.01 7.08
N ILE A 161 -39.81 8.35 7.97
CA ILE A 161 -40.92 8.91 8.74
C ILE A 161 -40.57 8.97 10.24
N GLY A 162 -41.43 9.61 11.03
CA GLY A 162 -41.25 9.75 12.48
C GLY A 162 -40.52 11.03 12.85
N ASP A 163 -39.79 11.02 13.96
CA ASP A 163 -39.14 12.17 14.58
C ASP A 163 -37.62 12.03 14.73
N GLN A 164 -37.02 10.96 14.21
CA GLN A 164 -35.58 10.70 14.31
C GLN A 164 -34.97 10.33 12.95
N PRO A 165 -33.69 10.68 12.70
CA PRO A 165 -32.96 10.25 11.49
C PRO A 165 -32.91 8.72 11.36
N GLY A 166 -33.09 8.24 10.13
CA GLY A 166 -33.13 6.82 9.81
C GLY A 166 -31.74 6.23 9.54
N ALA A 167 -31.55 4.97 9.96
CA ALA A 167 -30.43 4.15 9.53
C ALA A 167 -30.91 2.73 9.23
N HIS A 168 -30.70 2.31 7.99
CA HIS A 168 -31.23 1.05 7.46
C HIS A 168 -30.12 0.29 6.76
N LEU A 169 -30.06 -1.03 6.97
CA LEU A 169 -29.19 -1.91 6.21
C LEU A 169 -29.88 -2.24 4.90
N HIS A 170 -29.25 -1.89 3.78
CA HIS A 170 -29.71 -2.24 2.44
C HIS A 170 -28.78 -3.30 1.86
N PHE A 171 -29.34 -4.46 1.55
CA PHE A 171 -28.60 -5.61 1.08
C PHE A 171 -29.10 -6.04 -0.29
N TYR A 172 -28.20 -6.10 -1.27
CA TYR A 172 -28.54 -6.32 -2.67
C TYR A 172 -27.81 -7.54 -3.23
N GLY A 173 -28.46 -8.22 -4.18
CA GLY A 173 -27.82 -9.29 -4.94
C GLY A 173 -26.66 -8.82 -5.83
N LEU A 174 -26.60 -7.53 -6.17
CA LEU A 174 -25.54 -6.91 -6.94
C LEU A 174 -25.35 -5.44 -6.53
N ALA A 175 -24.09 -4.99 -6.50
CA ALA A 175 -23.67 -3.67 -6.02
C ALA A 175 -24.32 -2.51 -6.79
N LEU A 176 -24.73 -1.47 -6.04
CA LEU A 176 -25.52 -0.35 -6.55
C LEU A 176 -24.87 0.35 -7.76
N ASP A 177 -23.54 0.44 -7.82
CA ASP A 177 -22.83 1.11 -8.91
C ASP A 177 -22.63 0.25 -10.17
N ARG A 178 -22.99 -1.04 -10.08
CA ARG A 178 -23.04 -2.02 -11.18
C ARG A 178 -24.45 -2.22 -11.74
N LEU A 179 -25.49 -1.70 -11.08
CA LEU A 179 -26.89 -1.79 -11.51
C LEU A 179 -27.24 -0.75 -12.59
N ALA A 180 -26.71 -0.90 -13.81
CA ALA A 180 -26.89 0.07 -14.89
C ALA A 180 -28.32 0.13 -15.47
N GLY A 181 -29.14 -0.91 -15.26
CA GLY A 181 -30.48 -1.02 -15.83
C GLY A 181 -31.62 -0.55 -14.93
N ARG A 182 -31.33 -0.04 -13.73
CA ARG A 182 -32.36 0.42 -12.80
C ARG A 182 -33.16 1.55 -13.39
N VAL A 183 -34.44 1.61 -13.05
CA VAL A 183 -35.34 2.67 -13.48
C VAL A 183 -36.00 3.37 -12.32
N VAL A 184 -36.37 4.63 -12.57
CA VAL A 184 -37.16 5.47 -11.67
C VAL A 184 -38.35 6.03 -12.46
N PHE A 185 -39.49 6.13 -11.79
CA PHE A 185 -40.75 6.57 -12.39
C PHE A 185 -41.07 8.02 -12.00
N GLU A 186 -41.84 8.66 -12.88
CA GLU A 186 -42.30 10.05 -12.73
C GLU A 186 -43.18 10.25 -11.48
N SER A 187 -44.11 9.35 -11.21
CA SER A 187 -45.02 9.43 -10.06
C SER A 187 -45.39 8.04 -9.48
N LYS A 188 -46.14 8.03 -8.37
CA LYS A 188 -46.65 6.81 -7.71
C LYS A 188 -47.67 6.03 -8.56
N GLU A 189 -48.24 6.68 -9.58
CA GLU A 189 -49.12 6.10 -10.59
C GLU A 189 -48.34 5.57 -11.82
N GLY A 190 -47.03 5.79 -11.86
CA GLY A 190 -46.15 5.47 -12.99
C GLY A 190 -45.80 6.71 -13.80
N GLY A 191 -45.88 6.62 -15.13
CA GLY A 191 -45.50 7.67 -16.06
C GLY A 191 -44.17 7.39 -16.74
N THR A 192 -43.44 8.45 -17.05
CA THR A 192 -42.18 8.35 -17.81
C THR A 192 -41.15 7.52 -17.06
N VAL A 193 -40.54 6.55 -17.75
CA VAL A 193 -39.49 5.68 -17.21
C VAL A 193 -38.14 6.24 -17.62
N ARG A 194 -37.25 6.48 -16.64
CA ARG A 194 -35.87 6.90 -16.90
C ARG A 194 -34.89 6.03 -16.14
N THR A 195 -33.67 5.91 -16.66
CA THR A 195 -32.58 5.20 -15.97
C THR A 195 -32.28 5.87 -14.63
N PHE A 196 -32.20 5.07 -13.58
CA PHE A 196 -31.80 5.51 -12.26
C PHE A 196 -30.31 5.27 -12.07
N GLY A 197 -29.55 6.37 -12.13
CA GLY A 197 -28.09 6.33 -12.01
C GLY A 197 -27.62 5.78 -10.66
N PRO A 198 -26.36 5.34 -10.58
CA PRO A 198 -25.77 4.92 -9.32
C PRO A 198 -25.67 6.09 -8.33
N PRO A 199 -25.49 5.81 -7.02
CA PRO A 199 -25.21 6.86 -6.04
C PRO A 199 -24.00 7.70 -6.44
N ALA A 200 -24.08 9.01 -6.23
CA ALA A 200 -23.01 9.94 -6.57
C ALA A 200 -21.72 9.73 -5.76
N ALA A 201 -21.83 9.22 -4.52
CA ALA A 201 -20.72 8.61 -3.80
C ALA A 201 -21.23 7.54 -2.85
N ILE A 202 -20.31 6.65 -2.48
CA ILE A 202 -20.52 5.60 -1.48
C ILE A 202 -19.32 5.70 -0.54
N PHE A 203 -19.61 5.91 0.74
CA PHE A 203 -18.62 6.14 1.77
C PHE A 203 -18.24 4.84 2.48
N HIS A 204 -17.29 4.93 3.41
CA HIS A 204 -16.87 3.87 4.33
C HIS A 204 -16.87 4.43 5.73
N ALA A 205 -16.94 3.56 6.73
CA ALA A 205 -16.96 3.99 8.12
C ALA A 205 -15.71 4.82 8.45
N LEU A 206 -15.93 5.89 9.21
CA LEU A 206 -14.87 6.75 9.74
C LEU A 206 -14.34 6.18 11.05
N VAL A 207 -13.03 6.36 11.27
CA VAL A 207 -12.36 6.15 12.55
C VAL A 207 -11.65 7.43 12.96
N SER A 208 -11.69 7.77 14.25
CA SER A 208 -11.05 8.99 14.75
C SER A 208 -9.54 8.84 14.84
N ALA A 209 -8.81 9.96 14.81
CA ALA A 209 -7.35 9.98 15.02
C ALA A 209 -6.95 9.30 16.35
N GLN A 210 -7.71 9.51 17.42
CA GLN A 210 -7.49 8.86 18.71
C GLN A 210 -7.67 7.34 18.64
N GLU A 211 -8.65 6.85 17.88
CA GLU A 211 -8.84 5.41 17.71
C GLU A 211 -7.70 4.78 16.91
N VAL A 212 -7.25 5.45 15.85
CA VAL A 212 -6.12 4.99 15.02
C VAL A 212 -4.84 4.94 15.85
N GLU A 213 -4.52 6.00 16.59
CA GLU A 213 -3.37 6.03 17.49
C GLU A 213 -3.40 4.90 18.53
N ARG A 214 -4.55 4.68 19.19
CA ARG A 214 -4.73 3.55 20.12
C ARG A 214 -4.48 2.21 19.44
N ALA A 215 -4.95 2.04 18.20
CA ALA A 215 -4.74 0.82 17.45
C ALA A 215 -3.27 0.64 17.00
N LEU A 216 -2.57 1.73 16.66
CA LEU A 216 -1.15 1.72 16.33
C LEU A 216 -0.28 1.33 17.53
N ARG A 217 -0.67 1.72 18.75
CA ARG A 217 0.00 1.35 20.02
C ARG A 217 -0.48 0.01 20.61
N GLY A 218 -1.53 -0.59 20.06
CA GLY A 218 -2.05 -1.89 20.48
C GLY A 218 -1.24 -3.09 19.95
N THR A 219 -1.71 -4.29 20.26
CA THR A 219 -1.04 -5.56 19.91
C THR A 219 -1.59 -6.24 18.65
N ALA A 220 -2.77 -5.84 18.15
CA ALA A 220 -3.40 -6.44 16.97
C ALA A 220 -2.82 -5.89 15.66
N GLU A 221 -2.65 -6.71 14.63
CA GLU A 221 -2.18 -6.24 13.31
C GLU A 221 -3.04 -5.09 12.74
N ILE A 222 -2.40 -4.07 12.17
CA ILE A 222 -3.04 -2.94 11.48
C ILE A 222 -2.18 -2.50 10.29
N ALA A 223 -2.83 -2.07 9.22
CA ALA A 223 -2.20 -1.35 8.13
C ALA A 223 -2.79 0.07 8.04
N LEU A 224 -1.92 1.08 8.06
CA LEU A 224 -2.29 2.47 7.82
C LEU A 224 -1.77 2.83 6.42
N LEU A 225 -2.66 3.12 5.48
CA LEU A 225 -2.30 3.28 4.07
C LEU A 225 -2.59 4.69 3.60
N ASP A 226 -1.55 5.43 3.22
CA ASP A 226 -1.71 6.72 2.55
C ASP A 226 -1.91 6.50 1.05
N VAL A 227 -3.06 6.93 0.54
CA VAL A 227 -3.47 6.66 -0.86
C VAL A 227 -3.21 7.83 -1.80
N ARG A 228 -2.52 8.87 -1.33
CA ARG A 228 -1.99 9.95 -2.18
C ARG A 228 -0.76 9.47 -2.94
N GLU A 229 -0.44 10.20 -4.01
CA GLU A 229 0.80 9.97 -4.77
C GLU A 229 2.04 10.28 -3.91
N ALA A 230 3.17 9.67 -4.27
CA ALA A 230 4.31 9.54 -3.36
C ALA A 230 4.94 10.89 -2.98
N GLY A 231 4.92 11.90 -3.86
CA GLY A 231 5.41 13.24 -3.53
C GLY A 231 4.56 13.93 -2.47
N ARG A 232 3.22 13.90 -2.61
CA ARG A 232 2.30 14.45 -1.61
C ARG A 232 2.33 13.70 -0.28
N TYR A 233 2.62 12.39 -0.31
CA TYR A 233 2.90 11.63 0.90
C TYR A 233 4.19 12.11 1.57
N ALA A 234 5.28 12.24 0.82
CA ALA A 234 6.58 12.67 1.34
C ALA A 234 6.55 14.10 1.89
N GLU A 235 5.71 14.98 1.35
CA GLU A 235 5.54 16.34 1.89
C GLU A 235 4.99 16.33 3.32
N ARG A 236 4.08 15.40 3.62
CA ARG A 236 3.42 15.30 4.93
C ARG A 236 2.68 14.00 5.12
N HIS A 237 3.05 13.17 6.09
CA HIS A 237 2.36 11.93 6.40
C HIS A 237 2.38 11.56 7.89
N ILE A 238 1.59 10.55 8.27
CA ILE A 238 1.62 9.94 9.60
C ILE A 238 2.79 8.96 9.66
N LEU A 239 3.56 8.94 10.76
CA LEU A 239 4.78 8.14 10.93
C LEU A 239 4.62 6.69 10.48
N GLU A 240 3.55 6.03 10.93
CA GLU A 240 3.31 4.61 10.70
C GLU A 240 2.58 4.30 9.37
N ALA A 241 2.28 5.31 8.55
CA ALA A 241 1.60 5.10 7.27
C ALA A 241 2.54 4.54 6.21
N ALA A 242 2.08 3.58 5.41
CA ALA A 242 2.76 3.13 4.20
C ALA A 242 2.10 3.77 2.96
N ASN A 243 2.91 4.25 2.02
CA ASN A 243 2.39 4.83 0.78
C ASN A 243 1.86 3.75 -0.19
N ALA A 244 0.57 3.84 -0.51
CA ALA A 244 -0.16 2.95 -1.39
C ALA A 244 -1.11 3.75 -2.30
N PRO A 245 -0.59 4.50 -3.29
CA PRO A 245 -1.38 5.44 -4.08
C PRO A 245 -2.61 4.78 -4.71
N LEU A 246 -3.77 5.45 -4.64
CA LEU A 246 -5.08 4.95 -5.07
C LEU A 246 -5.07 4.26 -6.45
N TRP A 247 -4.39 4.87 -7.42
CA TRP A 247 -4.34 4.40 -8.80
C TRP A 247 -3.25 3.36 -9.08
N ARG A 248 -2.49 2.99 -8.05
CA ARG A 248 -1.45 1.94 -8.07
C ARG A 248 -1.77 0.78 -7.12
N LEU A 249 -2.88 0.86 -6.38
CA LEU A 249 -3.28 -0.12 -5.36
C LEU A 249 -3.28 -1.55 -5.90
N GLU A 250 -3.82 -1.76 -7.10
CA GLU A 250 -3.92 -3.06 -7.76
C GLU A 250 -2.57 -3.80 -7.92
N GLN A 251 -1.45 -3.07 -8.02
CA GLN A 251 -0.10 -3.64 -8.14
C GLN A 251 0.63 -3.75 -6.80
N ARG A 252 0.24 -2.94 -5.81
CA ARG A 252 0.97 -2.78 -4.55
C ARG A 252 0.34 -3.55 -3.40
N ILE A 253 -0.99 -3.57 -3.32
CA ILE A 253 -1.69 -3.94 -2.08
C ILE A 253 -1.48 -5.39 -1.66
N ASP A 254 -1.37 -6.32 -2.62
CA ASP A 254 -1.13 -7.73 -2.29
C ASP A 254 0.23 -7.96 -1.63
N ARG A 255 1.23 -7.14 -2.00
CA ARG A 255 2.57 -7.15 -1.43
C ARG A 255 2.63 -6.40 -0.10
N LEU A 256 1.93 -5.28 0.02
CA LEU A 256 1.93 -4.45 1.23
C LEU A 256 1.04 -5.00 2.35
N VAL A 257 -0.08 -5.65 2.01
CA VAL A 257 -1.06 -6.18 2.97
C VAL A 257 -1.62 -7.51 2.42
N PRO A 258 -0.90 -8.64 2.55
CA PRO A 258 -1.27 -9.90 1.90
C PRO A 258 -2.55 -10.53 2.49
N ARG A 259 -2.83 -10.30 3.76
CA ARG A 259 -4.00 -10.86 4.45
C ARG A 259 -5.24 -9.97 4.24
N ARG A 260 -6.28 -10.53 3.62
CA ARG A 260 -7.51 -9.81 3.19
C ARG A 260 -8.41 -9.30 4.30
N ASN A 261 -8.35 -9.89 5.49
CA ASN A 261 -9.09 -9.44 6.67
C ASN A 261 -8.23 -8.62 7.65
N THR A 262 -7.04 -8.16 7.24
CA THR A 262 -6.27 -7.19 8.02
C THR A 262 -7.07 -5.90 8.19
N ARG A 263 -7.04 -5.34 9.39
CA ARG A 263 -7.58 -4.02 9.66
C ARG A 263 -6.80 -2.98 8.87
N ILE A 264 -7.43 -2.36 7.89
CA ILE A 264 -6.87 -1.29 7.08
C ILE A 264 -7.57 0.01 7.46
N VAL A 265 -6.76 1.04 7.77
CA VAL A 265 -7.21 2.43 7.84
C VAL A 265 -6.61 3.17 6.66
N VAL A 266 -7.48 3.71 5.82
CA VAL A 266 -7.11 4.48 4.64
C VAL A 266 -7.00 5.96 5.01
N VAL A 267 -5.93 6.60 4.55
CA VAL A 267 -5.60 8.00 4.81
C VAL A 267 -5.31 8.71 3.50
N ASP A 268 -5.74 9.96 3.41
CA ASP A 268 -5.32 10.92 2.40
C ASP A 268 -5.13 12.30 3.09
N GLU A 269 -5.40 13.39 2.40
CA GLU A 269 -5.34 14.73 3.00
C GLU A 269 -6.59 15.10 3.81
N ASP A 270 -7.78 14.81 3.27
CA ASP A 270 -9.05 15.40 3.70
C ASP A 270 -10.30 14.54 3.34
N GLU A 271 -10.14 13.23 3.17
CA GLU A 271 -11.14 12.23 2.75
C GLU A 271 -11.54 12.23 1.27
N SER A 272 -10.99 13.15 0.46
CA SER A 272 -11.32 13.30 -0.97
C SER A 272 -10.99 12.08 -1.85
N LEU A 273 -10.02 11.27 -1.45
CA LEU A 273 -9.57 10.04 -2.13
C LEU A 273 -9.83 8.78 -1.29
N ALA A 274 -9.83 8.90 0.04
CA ALA A 274 -9.78 7.76 0.94
C ALA A 274 -11.01 6.84 0.83
N HIS A 275 -12.21 7.39 0.68
CA HIS A 275 -13.43 6.58 0.49
C HIS A 275 -13.42 5.78 -0.83
N GLU A 276 -12.87 6.39 -1.87
CA GLU A 276 -12.75 5.73 -3.17
C GLU A 276 -11.74 4.58 -3.10
N ALA A 277 -10.59 4.82 -2.48
CA ALA A 277 -9.59 3.80 -2.23
C ALA A 277 -10.12 2.68 -1.34
N ALA A 278 -10.88 2.99 -0.29
CA ALA A 278 -11.53 2.00 0.55
C ALA A 278 -12.51 1.13 -0.25
N GLY A 279 -13.29 1.73 -1.16
CA GLY A 279 -14.17 0.99 -2.07
C GLY A 279 -13.41 0.09 -3.04
N LYS A 280 -12.28 0.57 -3.57
CA LYS A 280 -11.39 -0.23 -4.40
C LYS A 280 -10.83 -1.41 -3.61
N LEU A 281 -10.32 -1.20 -2.41
CA LEU A 281 -9.84 -2.26 -1.51
C LEU A 281 -10.91 -3.33 -1.27
N THR A 282 -12.16 -2.92 -0.96
CA THR A 282 -13.26 -3.89 -0.82
C THR A 282 -13.45 -4.74 -2.07
N ARG A 283 -13.42 -4.14 -3.26
CA ARG A 283 -13.55 -4.88 -4.53
C ARG A 283 -12.33 -5.73 -4.90
N LEU A 284 -11.18 -5.48 -4.29
CA LEU A 284 -9.99 -6.34 -4.35
C LEU A 284 -10.02 -7.46 -3.30
N GLY A 285 -11.09 -7.52 -2.50
CA GLY A 285 -11.38 -8.59 -1.54
C GLY A 285 -11.01 -8.25 -0.09
N TYR A 286 -10.67 -7.01 0.24
CA TYR A 286 -10.35 -6.61 1.61
C TYR A 286 -11.62 -6.33 2.43
N THR A 287 -11.72 -6.94 3.62
CA THR A 287 -12.99 -6.99 4.36
C THR A 287 -13.04 -6.14 5.63
N ASP A 288 -11.91 -5.65 6.15
CA ASP A 288 -11.88 -4.75 7.31
C ASP A 288 -11.20 -3.43 6.95
N VAL A 289 -11.97 -2.53 6.32
CA VAL A 289 -11.48 -1.25 5.78
C VAL A 289 -12.28 -0.10 6.38
N ALA A 290 -11.57 0.92 6.87
CA ALA A 290 -12.12 2.19 7.35
C ALA A 290 -11.33 3.38 6.81
N VAL A 291 -11.87 4.58 6.93
CA VAL A 291 -11.23 5.85 6.55
C VAL A 291 -10.90 6.66 7.80
N LEU A 292 -9.71 7.27 7.86
CA LEU A 292 -9.36 8.20 8.92
C LEU A 292 -10.17 9.50 8.76
N ALA A 293 -10.94 9.85 9.79
CA ALA A 293 -11.70 11.09 9.82
C ALA A 293 -10.77 12.32 9.71
N GLY A 294 -11.07 13.17 8.74
CA GLY A 294 -10.34 14.40 8.38
C GLY A 294 -9.01 14.19 7.67
N GLY A 295 -8.62 12.95 7.34
CA GLY A 295 -7.31 12.66 6.74
C GLY A 295 -6.12 13.15 7.58
N THR A 296 -5.00 13.44 6.92
CA THR A 296 -3.81 14.01 7.59
C THR A 296 -4.06 15.40 8.18
N ARG A 297 -4.95 16.21 7.59
CA ARG A 297 -5.34 17.51 8.17
C ARG A 297 -6.07 17.35 9.51
N GLY A 298 -6.99 16.40 9.58
CA GLY A 298 -7.72 16.06 10.82
C GLY A 298 -6.80 15.47 11.89
N TRP A 299 -5.84 14.64 11.47
CA TRP A 299 -4.79 14.14 12.37
C TRP A 299 -3.99 15.28 13.02
N GLU A 300 -3.46 16.20 12.21
CA GLU A 300 -2.71 17.37 12.68
C GLU A 300 -3.57 18.30 13.55
N ALA A 301 -4.79 18.62 13.10
CA ALA A 301 -5.72 19.47 13.84
C ALA A 301 -6.10 18.88 15.21
N SER A 302 -5.94 17.56 15.39
CA SER A 302 -6.12 16.88 16.67
C SER A 302 -4.90 16.93 17.60
N GLY A 303 -3.85 17.67 17.21
CA GLY A 303 -2.61 17.86 17.98
C GLY A 303 -1.59 16.73 17.82
N ARG A 304 -1.70 15.91 16.77
CA ARG A 304 -0.78 14.78 16.53
C ARG A 304 0.28 15.14 15.49
N GLU A 305 1.46 14.55 15.66
CA GLU A 305 2.62 14.80 14.79
C GLU A 305 2.39 14.33 13.35
N ILE A 306 2.93 15.10 12.41
CA ILE A 306 3.04 14.82 10.99
C ILE A 306 4.52 14.90 10.61
N PHE A 307 4.94 14.02 9.72
CA PHE A 307 6.33 13.86 9.32
C PHE A 307 6.51 14.23 7.84
N TRP A 308 7.68 14.79 7.54
CA TRP A 308 8.16 15.05 6.18
C TRP A 308 9.16 13.97 5.76
N GLY A 309 9.34 13.77 4.47
CA GLY A 309 10.26 12.81 3.86
C GLY A 309 9.66 11.42 3.65
N THR A 310 10.49 10.49 3.21
CA THR A 310 10.13 9.06 3.05
C THR A 310 10.88 8.19 4.04
N ASN A 311 10.34 6.98 4.29
CA ASN A 311 10.97 5.95 5.12
C ASN A 311 11.33 6.44 6.53
N VAL A 312 10.50 7.34 7.06
CA VAL A 312 10.74 8.06 8.31
C VAL A 312 10.98 7.14 9.50
N PRO A 313 10.24 6.03 9.70
CA PRO A 313 10.52 5.11 10.79
C PRO A 313 11.97 4.60 10.78
N SER A 314 12.48 4.22 9.62
CA SER A 314 13.84 3.71 9.44
C SER A 314 14.91 4.80 9.58
N LYS A 315 14.65 6.01 9.11
CA LYS A 315 15.57 7.15 9.27
C LYS A 315 15.66 7.59 10.72
N ALA A 316 14.52 7.72 11.38
CA ALA A 316 14.44 8.07 12.79
C ALA A 316 15.10 6.99 13.66
N PHE A 317 14.96 5.71 13.28
CA PHE A 317 15.69 4.61 13.90
C PHE A 317 17.22 4.75 13.83
N GLY A 318 17.76 5.17 12.67
CA GLY A 318 19.19 5.48 12.55
C GLY A 318 19.65 6.57 13.52
N GLU A 319 18.84 7.62 13.69
CA GLU A 319 19.18 8.72 14.61
C GLU A 319 19.09 8.30 16.09
N VAL A 320 18.12 7.44 16.45
CA VAL A 320 18.05 6.85 17.79
C VAL A 320 19.28 5.98 18.08
N ILE A 321 19.76 5.21 17.10
CA ILE A 321 21.00 4.43 17.25
C ILE A 321 22.20 5.33 17.57
N GLU A 322 22.42 6.39 16.79
CA GLU A 322 23.56 7.29 17.05
C GLU A 322 23.43 7.99 18.41
N HIS A 323 22.22 8.43 18.75
CA HIS A 323 21.95 9.12 20.02
C HIS A 323 22.19 8.23 21.24
N GLU A 324 21.69 7.00 21.24
CA GLU A 324 21.77 6.09 22.39
C GLU A 324 23.06 5.28 22.46
N LYS A 325 23.58 4.82 21.31
CA LYS A 325 24.80 3.99 21.26
C LYS A 325 26.08 4.80 21.06
N HIS A 326 25.97 6.11 20.82
CA HIS A 326 27.10 6.99 20.53
C HIS A 326 28.00 6.45 19.41
N THR A 327 27.36 5.99 18.31
CA THR A 327 28.06 5.42 17.16
C THR A 327 29.19 6.38 16.71
N PRO A 328 30.45 5.94 16.68
CA PRO A 328 31.56 6.79 16.29
C PRO A 328 31.39 7.35 14.88
N TRP A 329 31.83 8.58 14.66
CA TRP A 329 31.83 9.23 13.35
C TRP A 329 33.14 9.97 13.08
N ILE A 330 33.42 10.21 11.80
CA ILE A 330 34.50 11.06 11.29
C ILE A 330 33.91 12.12 10.36
N ASP A 331 34.42 13.35 10.38
CA ASP A 331 34.00 14.38 9.44
C ASP A 331 34.70 14.27 8.07
N VAL A 332 34.15 14.97 7.08
CA VAL A 332 34.63 14.89 5.69
C VAL A 332 36.04 15.44 5.49
N ASP A 333 36.47 16.42 6.29
CA ASP A 333 37.78 17.04 6.16
C ASP A 333 38.86 16.16 6.78
N GLU A 334 38.58 15.60 7.97
CA GLU A 334 39.45 14.63 8.61
C GLU A 334 39.61 13.37 7.75
N LEU A 335 38.50 12.81 7.24
CA LEU A 335 38.56 11.64 6.36
C LEU A 335 39.42 11.93 5.12
N ALA A 336 39.19 13.06 4.46
CA ALA A 336 39.93 13.43 3.27
C ALA A 336 41.42 13.62 3.55
N ALA A 337 41.78 14.24 4.67
CA ALA A 337 43.17 14.44 5.08
C ALA A 337 43.88 13.11 5.30
N ARG A 338 43.25 12.18 6.04
CA ARG A 338 43.84 10.86 6.34
C ARG A 338 43.99 9.99 5.09
N VAL A 339 42.98 9.97 4.20
CA VAL A 339 43.05 9.26 2.91
C VAL A 339 44.16 9.85 2.04
N SER A 340 44.27 11.19 1.99
CA SER A 340 45.33 11.87 1.22
C SER A 340 46.73 11.62 1.78
N ALA A 341 46.85 11.41 3.10
CA ALA A 341 48.09 11.04 3.76
C ALA A 341 48.49 9.57 3.53
N GLY A 342 47.62 8.75 2.90
CA GLY A 342 47.86 7.33 2.68
C GLY A 342 47.76 6.50 3.95
N GLU A 343 46.98 6.94 4.95
CA GLU A 343 46.70 6.14 6.15
C GLU A 343 45.97 4.82 5.78
N ASN A 344 46.12 3.80 6.64
CA ASN A 344 45.47 2.51 6.45
C ASN A 344 43.95 2.60 6.73
N ILE A 345 43.19 3.03 5.72
CA ILE A 345 41.75 3.31 5.80
C ILE A 345 41.01 2.60 4.67
N VAL A 346 39.91 1.96 5.02
CA VAL A 346 38.94 1.37 4.08
C VAL A 346 37.62 2.11 4.22
N VAL A 347 37.13 2.68 3.11
CA VAL A 347 35.84 3.37 3.07
C VAL A 347 34.83 2.55 2.29
N VAL A 348 33.69 2.25 2.89
CA VAL A 348 32.63 1.42 2.29
C VAL A 348 31.31 2.18 2.20
N ASP A 349 30.64 2.09 1.06
CA ASP A 349 29.35 2.71 0.79
C ASP A 349 28.22 1.70 1.04
N SER A 350 27.40 1.95 2.05
CA SER A 350 26.35 1.03 2.52
C SER A 350 25.02 1.13 1.76
N ARG A 351 24.96 1.96 0.71
CA ARG A 351 23.80 2.10 -0.17
C ARG A 351 23.68 0.94 -1.16
N THR A 352 22.64 0.93 -1.99
CA THR A 352 22.53 -0.09 -3.04
C THR A 352 23.64 0.06 -4.09
N THR A 353 23.90 -1.01 -4.83
CA THR A 353 24.88 -0.99 -5.93
C THR A 353 24.46 -0.02 -7.03
N GLU A 354 23.15 0.17 -7.26
CA GLU A 354 22.63 1.17 -8.20
C GLU A 354 22.88 2.60 -7.73
N GLU A 355 22.67 2.90 -6.44
CA GLU A 355 22.99 4.21 -5.88
C GLU A 355 24.49 4.51 -5.92
N PHE A 356 25.34 3.53 -5.62
CA PHE A 356 26.79 3.63 -5.74
C PHE A 356 27.23 3.91 -7.18
N HIS A 357 26.61 3.23 -8.14
CA HIS A 357 26.88 3.45 -9.56
C HIS A 357 26.47 4.86 -10.01
N ASN A 358 25.33 5.36 -9.52
CA ASN A 358 24.88 6.71 -9.82
C ASN A 358 25.89 7.76 -9.32
N PHE A 359 26.37 7.64 -8.09
CA PHE A 359 27.45 8.47 -7.55
C PHE A 359 28.02 7.85 -6.26
N THR A 360 29.27 8.13 -5.93
CA THR A 360 29.91 7.70 -4.67
C THR A 360 31.16 8.54 -4.36
N LEU A 361 31.80 8.30 -3.21
CA LEU A 361 33.10 8.89 -2.92
C LEU A 361 34.17 8.33 -3.86
N PRO A 362 35.17 9.11 -4.30
CA PRO A 362 36.14 8.65 -5.30
C PRO A 362 36.91 7.37 -4.95
N PHE A 363 37.15 7.13 -3.66
CA PHE A 363 37.97 6.04 -3.14
C PHE A 363 37.17 4.94 -2.42
N SER A 364 35.85 5.07 -2.28
CA SER A 364 35.04 4.08 -1.53
C SER A 364 34.89 2.76 -2.30
N HIS A 365 34.57 1.69 -1.56
CA HIS A 365 34.11 0.41 -2.10
C HIS A 365 32.60 0.27 -1.90
N SER A 366 31.88 -0.35 -2.83
CA SER A 366 30.47 -0.67 -2.62
C SER A 366 30.35 -1.85 -1.66
N LEU A 367 29.59 -1.70 -0.58
CA LEU A 367 29.30 -2.77 0.38
C LEU A 367 27.93 -2.53 1.02
N PRO A 368 26.81 -2.86 0.33
CA PRO A 368 25.45 -2.60 0.80
C PRO A 368 25.23 -3.08 2.24
N GLY A 369 24.39 -2.39 3.01
CA GLY A 369 24.32 -2.57 4.49
C GLY A 369 24.32 -4.01 5.02
N ALA A 370 23.51 -4.91 4.47
CA ALA A 370 23.47 -6.31 4.92
C ALA A 370 24.73 -7.12 4.54
N GLU A 371 25.45 -6.70 3.50
CA GLU A 371 26.69 -7.32 3.01
C GLU A 371 27.91 -6.96 3.89
N LEU A 372 27.80 -5.96 4.77
CA LEU A 372 28.92 -5.44 5.56
C LEU A 372 29.60 -6.54 6.39
N VAL A 373 28.89 -7.22 7.28
CA VAL A 373 29.47 -8.29 8.12
C VAL A 373 29.94 -9.48 7.28
N TYR A 374 29.23 -9.75 6.18
CA TYR A 374 29.54 -10.85 5.27
C TYR A 374 30.87 -10.65 4.53
N ARG A 375 31.22 -9.41 4.17
CA ARG A 375 32.30 -9.12 3.21
C ARG A 375 33.41 -8.20 3.72
N ILE A 376 33.23 -7.50 4.84
CA ILE A 376 34.22 -6.49 5.29
C ILE A 376 35.62 -7.05 5.51
N GLY A 377 35.73 -8.32 5.92
CA GLY A 377 37.01 -8.98 6.15
C GLY A 377 37.88 -9.16 4.90
N GLU A 378 37.29 -9.09 3.70
CA GLU A 378 38.03 -9.13 2.44
C GLU A 378 38.61 -7.75 2.07
N LEU A 379 38.00 -6.67 2.55
CA LEU A 379 38.46 -5.30 2.30
C LEU A 379 39.39 -4.80 3.42
N ALA A 380 39.13 -5.18 4.66
CA ALA A 380 39.89 -4.78 5.85
C ALA A 380 40.36 -6.00 6.67
N PRO A 381 41.20 -6.89 6.10
CA PRO A 381 41.68 -8.10 6.81
C PRO A 381 42.65 -7.77 7.95
N ASP A 382 43.36 -6.65 7.88
CA ASP A 382 44.26 -6.18 8.93
C ASP A 382 43.44 -5.48 10.04
N PRO A 383 43.51 -5.95 11.31
CA PRO A 383 42.75 -5.38 12.43
C PRO A 383 43.08 -3.91 12.71
N ASP A 384 44.25 -3.40 12.31
CA ASP A 384 44.63 -2.00 12.49
C ASP A 384 44.07 -1.08 11.39
N THR A 385 43.42 -1.66 10.36
CA THR A 385 42.73 -0.89 9.31
C THR A 385 41.56 -0.15 9.92
N PHE A 386 41.49 1.16 9.69
CA PHE A 386 40.35 1.97 10.09
C PHE A 386 39.23 1.88 9.05
N VAL A 387 38.06 1.39 9.44
CA VAL A 387 36.90 1.22 8.56
C VAL A 387 35.96 2.41 8.72
N VAL A 388 35.60 3.04 7.61
CA VAL A 388 34.63 4.14 7.56
C VAL A 388 33.44 3.76 6.68
N VAL A 389 32.24 3.80 7.24
CA VAL A 389 31.00 3.49 6.51
C VAL A 389 30.34 4.80 6.05
N ASN A 390 30.11 4.97 4.75
CA ASN A 390 29.41 6.12 4.18
C ASN A 390 28.03 5.74 3.62
N CYS A 391 27.16 6.73 3.55
CA CYS A 391 25.97 6.68 2.71
C CYS A 391 25.73 8.05 2.05
N ALA A 392 24.51 8.33 1.59
CA ALA A 392 24.18 9.62 1.01
C ALA A 392 24.02 10.72 2.07
N GLY A 393 23.26 10.42 3.12
CA GLY A 393 23.03 11.29 4.29
C GLY A 393 23.63 10.64 5.54
N ARG A 394 22.78 10.21 6.49
CA ARG A 394 23.21 9.74 7.81
C ARG A 394 22.80 8.31 8.14
N THR A 395 21.56 7.92 7.86
CA THR A 395 20.94 6.68 8.36
C THR A 395 21.75 5.41 8.11
N ARG A 396 22.04 5.09 6.84
CA ARG A 396 22.67 3.81 6.48
C ARG A 396 24.14 3.74 6.88
N SER A 397 24.82 4.88 7.01
CA SER A 397 26.19 4.92 7.54
C SER A 397 26.22 4.66 9.05
N ILE A 398 25.27 5.22 9.81
CA ILE A 398 25.13 4.96 11.25
C ILE A 398 24.80 3.49 11.48
N VAL A 399 23.72 2.99 10.86
CA VAL A 399 23.28 1.59 10.99
C VAL A 399 24.40 0.64 10.56
N GLY A 400 25.07 0.91 9.44
CA GLY A 400 26.15 0.09 8.95
C GLY A 400 27.38 0.07 9.86
N ALA A 401 27.84 1.23 10.34
CA ALA A 401 28.95 1.33 11.29
C ALA A 401 28.61 0.61 12.60
N GLN A 402 27.42 0.85 13.14
CA GLN A 402 26.97 0.18 14.36
C GLN A 402 26.82 -1.34 14.15
N THR A 403 26.45 -1.80 12.96
CA THR A 403 26.40 -3.23 12.64
C THR A 403 27.77 -3.88 12.78
N LEU A 404 28.81 -3.23 12.26
CA LEU A 404 30.18 -3.75 12.35
C LEU A 404 30.71 -3.72 13.80
N ILE A 405 30.34 -2.69 14.56
CA ILE A 405 30.69 -2.55 15.98
C ILE A 405 29.99 -3.64 16.82
N ASP A 406 28.67 -3.78 16.66
CA ASP A 406 27.87 -4.79 17.37
C ASP A 406 28.28 -6.23 16.97
N ALA A 407 28.77 -6.41 15.73
CA ALA A 407 29.35 -7.67 15.26
C ALA A 407 30.77 -7.93 15.81
N GLY A 408 31.38 -6.99 16.53
CA GLY A 408 32.67 -7.17 17.20
C GLY A 408 33.84 -7.38 16.24
N ILE A 409 33.85 -6.71 15.08
CA ILE A 409 35.05 -6.72 14.23
C ILE A 409 36.22 -6.05 14.97
N PRO A 410 37.47 -6.50 14.78
CA PRO A 410 38.61 -5.96 15.54
C PRO A 410 39.00 -4.54 15.09
N ASN A 411 38.58 -4.15 13.89
CA ASN A 411 38.88 -2.86 13.29
C ASN A 411 38.25 -1.72 14.10
N LYS A 412 38.95 -0.57 14.12
CA LYS A 412 38.28 0.68 14.46
C LYS A 412 37.22 0.96 13.39
N VAL A 413 36.01 1.33 13.81
CA VAL A 413 34.90 1.64 12.90
C VAL A 413 34.35 3.03 13.20
N ALA A 414 34.01 3.78 12.15
CA ALA A 414 33.24 5.01 12.24
C ALA A 414 32.26 5.15 11.07
N SER A 415 31.20 5.92 11.25
CA SER A 415 30.37 6.42 10.15
C SER A 415 30.99 7.71 9.57
N LEU A 416 30.81 7.96 8.27
CA LEU A 416 31.10 9.29 7.71
C LEU A 416 29.94 10.23 8.04
N ARG A 417 30.21 11.26 8.83
CA ARG A 417 29.21 12.25 9.23
C ARG A 417 28.62 12.90 7.98
N ASN A 418 27.29 12.84 7.86
CA ASN A 418 26.49 13.46 6.79
C ASN A 418 26.81 13.00 5.35
N GLY A 419 27.62 11.94 5.18
CA GLY A 419 27.80 11.22 3.93
C GLY A 419 28.25 12.06 2.73
N THR A 420 27.78 11.70 1.53
CA THR A 420 28.11 12.40 0.29
C THR A 420 27.49 13.80 0.19
N MET A 421 26.45 14.10 0.98
CA MET A 421 25.87 15.45 1.04
C MET A 421 26.89 16.45 1.58
N GLU A 422 27.51 16.16 2.72
CA GLU A 422 28.53 17.03 3.32
C GLU A 422 29.81 17.07 2.48
N TRP A 423 30.16 15.95 1.84
CA TRP A 423 31.27 15.91 0.89
C TRP A 423 31.11 16.95 -0.23
N LEU A 424 29.91 17.02 -0.83
CA LEU A 424 29.58 18.02 -1.84
C LEU A 424 29.49 19.45 -1.27
N ILE A 425 28.97 19.61 -0.04
CA ILE A 425 28.92 20.91 0.65
C ILE A 425 30.33 21.47 0.87
N SER A 426 31.30 20.60 1.20
CA SER A 426 32.72 20.97 1.39
C SER A 426 33.45 21.35 0.09
N GLY A 427 32.76 21.31 -1.06
CA GLY A 427 33.32 21.65 -2.38
C GLY A 427 34.13 20.52 -3.02
N ARG A 428 34.03 19.29 -2.49
CA ARG A 428 34.70 18.10 -3.06
C ARG A 428 33.82 17.42 -4.09
N GLU A 429 34.44 16.68 -5.00
CA GLU A 429 33.76 15.98 -6.09
C GLU A 429 33.47 14.52 -5.75
N LEU A 430 32.37 14.02 -6.28
CA LEU A 430 32.00 12.61 -6.27
C LEU A 430 32.49 11.91 -7.54
N ALA A 431 32.62 10.59 -7.47
CA ALA A 431 32.80 9.76 -8.65
C ALA A 431 31.44 9.23 -9.12
N TYR A 432 31.28 9.08 -10.44
CA TYR A 432 30.05 8.64 -11.10
C TYR A 432 30.33 7.43 -11.99
N GLY A 433 29.33 6.56 -12.19
CA GLY A 433 29.42 5.41 -13.09
C GLY A 433 30.35 4.29 -12.60
N ARG A 434 30.79 4.31 -11.34
CA ARG A 434 31.66 3.26 -10.79
C ARG A 434 30.88 1.95 -10.67
N HIS A 435 31.47 0.83 -11.04
CA HIS A 435 30.84 -0.48 -10.90
C HIS A 435 31.17 -1.09 -9.53
N ALA A 436 30.17 -1.68 -8.89
CA ALA A 436 30.33 -2.40 -7.65
C ALA A 436 31.05 -3.74 -7.90
N VAL A 437 32.13 -3.98 -7.17
CA VAL A 437 32.75 -5.30 -7.06
C VAL A 437 32.55 -5.74 -5.62
N LEU A 438 31.67 -6.72 -5.41
CA LEU A 438 31.41 -7.31 -4.10
C LEU A 438 32.38 -8.48 -3.91
N PRO A 439 33.38 -8.38 -3.01
CA PRO A 439 34.34 -9.47 -2.82
C PRO A 439 33.66 -10.66 -2.12
N GLU A 440 33.82 -11.85 -2.68
CA GLU A 440 33.31 -13.09 -2.07
C GLU A 440 34.25 -13.54 -0.94
N PRO A 441 33.72 -13.78 0.27
CA PRO A 441 34.56 -14.15 1.40
C PRO A 441 35.17 -15.54 1.24
N GLY A 442 36.45 -15.66 1.60
CA GLY A 442 37.10 -16.96 1.77
C GLY A 442 36.45 -17.79 2.88
N ALA A 443 36.72 -19.10 2.91
CA ALA A 443 36.11 -20.01 3.89
C ALA A 443 36.35 -19.60 5.35
N GLN A 444 37.53 -19.04 5.65
CA GLN A 444 37.88 -18.56 6.99
C GLN A 444 37.10 -17.29 7.35
N GLN A 445 37.08 -16.30 6.45
CA GLN A 445 36.34 -15.05 6.64
C GLN A 445 34.84 -15.30 6.78
N LEU A 446 34.28 -16.22 5.99
CA LEU A 446 32.88 -16.63 6.11
C LEU A 446 32.57 -17.27 7.47
N ALA A 447 33.44 -18.16 7.96
CA ALA A 447 33.26 -18.76 9.28
C ALA A 447 33.25 -17.70 10.40
N GLN A 448 34.16 -16.72 10.32
CA GLN A 448 34.20 -15.60 11.28
C GLN A 448 32.96 -14.69 11.15
N ALA A 449 32.53 -14.39 9.93
CA ALA A 449 31.32 -13.59 9.70
C ALA A 449 30.07 -14.25 10.30
N ARG A 450 29.95 -15.58 10.19
CA ARG A 450 28.86 -16.36 10.81
C ARG A 450 28.89 -16.30 12.33
N GLU A 451 30.06 -16.50 12.93
CA GLU A 451 30.20 -16.42 14.39
C GLU A 451 29.77 -15.03 14.90
N ARG A 452 30.25 -13.97 14.25
CA ARG A 452 29.87 -12.58 14.58
C ARG A 452 28.38 -12.32 14.42
N ALA A 453 27.78 -12.79 13.32
CA ALA A 453 26.34 -12.64 13.10
C ALA A 453 25.50 -13.43 14.12
N GLN A 454 26.00 -14.60 14.57
CA GLN A 454 25.37 -15.40 15.62
C GLN A 454 25.40 -14.69 16.98
N THR A 455 26.50 -14.01 17.32
CA THR A 455 26.57 -13.18 18.52
C THR A 455 25.54 -12.06 18.48
N LEU A 456 25.45 -11.36 17.36
CA LEU A 456 24.55 -10.24 17.17
C LEU A 456 23.06 -10.67 17.30
N ILE A 457 22.68 -11.79 16.67
CA ILE A 457 21.29 -12.26 16.74
C ILE A 457 20.90 -12.82 18.10
N ALA A 458 21.85 -13.41 18.86
CA ALA A 458 21.57 -13.94 20.20
C ALA A 458 21.06 -12.85 21.15
N ALA A 459 21.59 -11.64 21.04
CA ALA A 459 21.15 -10.49 21.83
C ALA A 459 19.81 -9.90 21.36
N ALA A 460 19.43 -10.13 20.10
CA ALA A 460 18.18 -9.64 19.51
C ALA A 460 16.94 -10.48 19.87
N GLY A 461 17.12 -11.69 20.41
CA GLY A 461 16.02 -12.58 20.78
C GLY A 461 15.17 -13.09 19.59
N VAL A 462 15.72 -13.06 18.38
CA VAL A 462 15.01 -13.51 17.16
C VAL A 462 14.96 -15.03 17.10
N GLY A 463 13.76 -15.57 16.89
CA GLY A 463 13.52 -17.00 16.79
C GLY A 463 13.84 -17.58 15.41
N TYR A 464 14.23 -18.85 15.40
CA TYR A 464 14.36 -19.65 14.17
C TYR A 464 13.06 -20.40 13.88
N VAL A 465 12.73 -20.56 12.60
CA VAL A 465 11.65 -21.42 12.10
C VAL A 465 12.21 -22.44 11.11
N ASP A 466 11.86 -23.70 11.31
CA ASP A 466 12.15 -24.78 10.36
C ASP A 466 11.06 -24.87 9.28
N ALA A 467 11.18 -25.85 8.38
CA ALA A 467 10.19 -26.08 7.33
C ALA A 467 8.79 -26.41 7.88
N THR A 468 8.70 -27.10 9.02
CA THR A 468 7.43 -27.48 9.65
C THR A 468 6.72 -26.25 10.22
N GLN A 469 7.47 -25.42 10.95
CA GLN A 469 6.96 -24.19 11.54
C GLN A 469 6.61 -23.15 10.47
N LEU A 470 7.40 -23.06 9.40
CA LEU A 470 7.06 -22.22 8.25
C LEU A 470 5.76 -22.68 7.59
N ALA A 471 5.58 -23.98 7.35
CA ALA A 471 4.34 -24.52 6.80
C ALA A 471 3.13 -24.23 7.72
N ALA A 472 3.31 -24.25 9.04
CA ALA A 472 2.28 -23.83 9.98
C ALA A 472 1.94 -22.34 9.84
N PHE A 473 2.95 -21.46 9.72
CA PHE A 473 2.73 -20.03 9.46
C PHE A 473 2.01 -19.79 8.13
N GLU A 474 2.35 -20.53 7.09
CA GLU A 474 1.69 -20.46 5.78
C GLU A 474 0.23 -20.91 5.85
N ALA A 475 -0.06 -21.97 6.61
CA ALA A 475 -1.43 -22.44 6.85
C ALA A 475 -2.26 -21.40 7.63
N GLU A 476 -1.68 -20.78 8.67
CA GLU A 476 -2.32 -19.68 9.40
C GLU A 476 -2.58 -18.46 8.50
N ALA A 477 -1.63 -18.11 7.64
CA ALA A 477 -1.79 -17.03 6.67
C ALA A 477 -2.88 -17.33 5.63
N ALA A 478 -2.90 -18.55 5.08
CA ALA A 478 -3.93 -19.01 4.15
C ALA A 478 -5.32 -19.05 4.79
N ALA A 479 -5.40 -19.37 6.08
CA ALA A 479 -6.62 -19.31 6.88
C ALA A 479 -7.03 -17.88 7.31
N GLY A 480 -6.27 -16.85 6.92
CA GLY A 480 -6.55 -15.45 7.25
C GLY A 480 -6.34 -15.11 8.73
N GLN A 481 -5.44 -15.79 9.43
CA GLN A 481 -5.24 -15.61 10.87
C GLN A 481 -4.14 -14.60 11.19
N ARG A 482 -3.01 -14.63 10.46
CA ARG A 482 -1.86 -13.74 10.63
C ARG A 482 -1.31 -13.32 9.27
N SER A 483 -0.75 -12.12 9.20
CA SER A 483 0.01 -11.69 8.01
C SER A 483 1.40 -12.31 8.03
N LEU A 484 1.83 -12.87 6.90
CA LEU A 484 3.14 -13.50 6.74
C LEU A 484 3.88 -12.89 5.54
N TYR A 485 5.08 -12.38 5.80
CA TYR A 485 6.04 -11.93 4.80
C TYR A 485 7.23 -12.88 4.80
N ARG A 486 7.72 -13.23 3.62
CA ARG A 486 8.87 -14.13 3.42
C ARG A 486 9.84 -13.45 2.48
N PHE A 487 11.03 -13.10 2.97
CA PHE A 487 12.00 -12.30 2.24
C PHE A 487 13.33 -13.02 2.07
N ASP A 488 13.80 -13.06 0.83
CA ASP A 488 15.19 -13.33 0.51
C ASP A 488 15.95 -12.00 0.54
N VAL A 489 16.95 -11.92 1.41
CA VAL A 489 17.66 -10.65 1.72
C VAL A 489 18.97 -10.47 0.95
N ARG A 490 19.28 -11.39 0.04
CA ARG A 490 20.52 -11.40 -0.74
C ARG A 490 20.48 -10.37 -1.89
N THR A 491 21.56 -10.31 -2.65
CA THR A 491 21.65 -9.46 -3.85
C THR A 491 20.61 -9.85 -4.90
N ARG A 492 20.33 -8.94 -5.85
CA ARG A 492 19.37 -9.22 -6.93
C ARG A 492 19.82 -10.41 -7.75
N GLU A 493 21.11 -10.44 -8.08
CA GLU A 493 21.74 -11.44 -8.92
C GLU A 493 21.61 -12.83 -8.29
N GLU A 494 21.81 -12.93 -6.98
CA GLU A 494 21.64 -14.18 -6.24
C GLU A 494 20.19 -14.65 -6.16
N TYR A 495 19.24 -13.73 -5.97
CA TYR A 495 17.82 -14.05 -5.98
C TYR A 495 17.40 -14.56 -7.37
N GLU A 496 17.71 -13.82 -8.43
CA GLU A 496 17.34 -14.17 -9.79
C GLU A 496 18.03 -15.47 -10.27
N ALA A 497 19.22 -15.77 -9.77
CA ALA A 497 19.90 -17.04 -10.04
C ALA A 497 19.24 -18.25 -9.36
N GLY A 498 18.53 -18.06 -8.25
CA GLY A 498 17.83 -19.13 -7.54
C GLY A 498 17.37 -18.71 -6.15
N HIS A 499 16.05 -18.73 -5.91
CA HIS A 499 15.42 -18.37 -4.63
C HIS A 499 14.30 -19.34 -4.24
N LEU A 500 13.85 -19.26 -2.99
CA LEU A 500 12.76 -20.10 -2.48
C LEU A 500 11.41 -19.77 -3.15
N PRO A 501 10.58 -20.77 -3.50
CA PRO A 501 9.31 -20.53 -4.18
C PRO A 501 8.35 -19.61 -3.42
N GLY A 502 7.89 -18.55 -4.10
CA GLY A 502 6.97 -17.57 -3.51
C GLY A 502 7.56 -16.67 -2.42
N TRP A 503 8.90 -16.65 -2.27
CA TRP A 503 9.61 -15.67 -1.45
C TRP A 503 9.87 -14.40 -2.25
N ARG A 504 9.74 -13.25 -1.60
CA ARG A 504 9.95 -11.94 -2.22
C ARG A 504 11.39 -11.51 -2.07
N TRP A 505 11.90 -10.79 -3.07
CA TRP A 505 13.21 -10.17 -2.97
C TRP A 505 13.13 -8.88 -2.16
N ALA A 506 13.97 -8.76 -1.12
CA ALA A 506 14.09 -7.55 -0.32
C ALA A 506 15.50 -7.45 0.26
N PRO A 507 16.45 -6.82 -0.45
CA PRO A 507 17.85 -6.71 0.01
C PRO A 507 17.91 -6.22 1.44
N GLY A 508 18.65 -6.91 2.30
CA GLY A 508 18.56 -6.71 3.75
C GLY A 508 18.74 -5.25 4.19
N GLY A 509 19.74 -4.56 3.62
CA GLY A 509 19.98 -3.13 3.89
C GLY A 509 18.80 -2.23 3.50
N GLN A 510 18.16 -2.52 2.35
CA GLN A 510 16.98 -1.76 1.90
C GLN A 510 15.72 -2.14 2.68
N LEU A 511 15.58 -3.39 3.10
CA LEU A 511 14.47 -3.81 3.96
C LEU A 511 14.51 -3.09 5.31
N VAL A 512 15.70 -2.86 5.88
CA VAL A 512 15.87 -2.03 7.09
C VAL A 512 15.67 -0.54 6.78
N GLN A 513 16.20 -0.04 5.66
CA GLN A 513 16.11 1.38 5.29
C GLN A 513 14.70 1.85 4.90
N ALA A 514 13.88 0.96 4.36
CA ALA A 514 12.59 1.29 3.73
C ALA A 514 11.53 0.25 4.10
N THR A 515 11.45 -0.15 5.37
CA THR A 515 10.58 -1.24 5.83
C THR A 515 9.12 -1.05 5.41
N ASP A 516 8.64 0.20 5.41
CA ASP A 516 7.29 0.62 5.02
C ASP A 516 6.97 0.38 3.53
N GLU A 517 7.98 0.24 2.67
CA GLU A 517 7.78 -0.13 1.25
C GLU A 517 7.57 -1.64 1.04
N TYR A 518 8.02 -2.46 1.99
CA TYR A 518 7.96 -3.92 1.90
C TYR A 518 6.83 -4.52 2.74
N VAL A 519 6.54 -3.89 3.90
CA VAL A 519 5.62 -4.37 4.92
C VAL A 519 4.66 -3.24 5.31
N GLY A 520 3.42 -3.30 4.82
CA GLY A 520 2.36 -2.35 5.19
C GLY A 520 1.56 -2.77 6.43
N THR A 521 1.69 -4.01 6.88
CA THR A 521 1.01 -4.51 8.09
C THR A 521 1.94 -4.50 9.29
N ARG A 522 1.65 -3.66 10.28
CA ARG A 522 2.36 -3.66 11.56
C ARG A 522 2.03 -4.91 12.37
N ARG A 523 3.01 -5.40 13.13
CA ARG A 523 2.95 -6.60 13.98
C ARG A 523 2.66 -7.89 13.21
N SER A 524 2.95 -7.89 11.91
CA SER A 524 2.93 -9.11 11.09
C SER A 524 4.16 -9.97 11.35
N ARG A 525 4.12 -11.24 10.91
CA ARG A 525 5.29 -12.10 10.87
C ARG A 525 6.12 -11.84 9.62
N VAL A 526 7.42 -11.67 9.81
CA VAL A 526 8.43 -11.55 8.76
C VAL A 526 9.42 -12.70 8.95
N VAL A 527 9.58 -13.53 7.92
CA VAL A 527 10.58 -14.60 7.89
C VAL A 527 11.65 -14.22 6.87
N LEU A 528 12.91 -14.20 7.31
CA LEU A 528 14.05 -13.89 6.45
C LEU A 528 14.83 -15.16 6.12
N ALA A 529 15.36 -15.21 4.90
CA ALA A 529 16.27 -16.23 4.45
C ALA A 529 17.47 -15.60 3.74
N ASP A 530 18.63 -16.20 3.96
CA ASP A 530 19.83 -16.06 3.15
C ASP A 530 20.40 -17.46 2.91
N HIS A 531 21.47 -17.56 2.13
CA HIS A 531 22.16 -18.85 1.94
C HIS A 531 23.44 -18.92 2.77
N ASP A 532 24.00 -17.79 3.18
CA ASP A 532 25.31 -17.66 3.81
C ASP A 532 25.29 -17.76 5.34
N GLY A 533 24.18 -17.54 6.01
CA GLY A 533 24.07 -17.53 7.47
C GLY A 533 24.63 -16.26 8.13
N VAL A 534 24.61 -15.11 7.44
CA VAL A 534 25.13 -13.82 7.93
C VAL A 534 24.13 -12.69 7.66
N ARG A 535 23.71 -12.52 6.39
CA ARG A 535 22.90 -11.39 5.94
C ARG A 535 21.49 -11.38 6.53
N ALA A 536 20.83 -12.53 6.62
CA ALA A 536 19.52 -12.67 7.26
C ALA A 536 19.61 -12.38 8.75
N LEU A 537 20.66 -12.85 9.43
CA LEU A 537 20.86 -12.63 10.87
C LEU A 537 21.01 -11.14 11.19
N THR A 538 21.92 -10.46 10.50
CA THR A 538 22.15 -9.02 10.69
C THR A 538 20.90 -8.20 10.36
N THR A 539 20.22 -8.52 9.26
CA THR A 539 18.96 -7.86 8.89
C THR A 539 17.87 -8.10 9.94
N ALA A 540 17.73 -9.33 10.43
CA ALA A 540 16.72 -9.69 11.41
C ALA A 540 16.89 -8.94 12.73
N ALA A 541 18.12 -8.80 13.20
CA ALA A 541 18.41 -8.08 14.44
C ALA A 541 18.05 -6.60 14.36
N TRP A 542 18.24 -5.95 13.20
CA TRP A 542 17.81 -4.57 13.02
C TRP A 542 16.31 -4.42 12.90
N LEU A 543 15.62 -5.30 12.16
CA LEU A 543 14.16 -5.28 12.10
C LEU A 543 13.50 -5.56 13.45
N ALA A 544 14.10 -6.43 14.27
CA ALA A 544 13.64 -6.69 15.63
C ALA A 544 13.75 -5.45 16.53
N GLN A 545 14.86 -4.71 16.42
CA GLN A 545 15.07 -3.45 17.14
C GLN A 545 14.19 -2.30 16.63
N LEU A 546 13.88 -2.26 15.33
CA LEU A 546 12.90 -1.31 14.78
C LEU A 546 11.49 -1.55 15.36
N GLY A 547 11.18 -2.80 15.72
CA GLY A 547 10.04 -3.16 16.57
C GLY A 547 8.66 -3.14 15.90
N ALA A 548 8.59 -2.89 14.59
CA ALA A 548 7.33 -2.80 13.86
C ALA A 548 6.71 -4.18 13.50
N VAL A 549 7.48 -5.27 13.58
CA VAL A 549 7.11 -6.62 13.10
C VAL A 549 7.64 -7.73 14.01
N GLU A 550 7.04 -8.91 13.94
CA GLU A 550 7.58 -10.15 14.52
C GLU A 550 8.57 -10.76 13.52
N VAL A 551 9.85 -10.84 13.86
CA VAL A 551 10.91 -11.30 12.95
C VAL A 551 11.32 -12.74 13.28
N TYR A 552 11.54 -13.54 12.24
CA TYR A 552 12.01 -14.91 12.32
C TYR A 552 13.08 -15.19 11.27
N LEU A 553 13.97 -16.13 11.57
CA LEU A 553 14.98 -16.64 10.64
C LEU A 553 14.59 -18.02 10.14
N TYR A 554 14.67 -18.25 8.84
CA TYR A 554 14.46 -19.59 8.29
C TYR A 554 15.72 -20.44 8.45
N ALA A 555 15.58 -21.56 9.17
CA ALA A 555 16.70 -22.40 9.64
C ALA A 555 17.01 -23.61 8.74
N ALA A 556 16.26 -23.83 7.67
CA ALA A 556 16.46 -25.02 6.84
C ALA A 556 17.69 -24.86 5.94
N PRO A 557 18.47 -25.95 5.73
CA PRO A 557 19.62 -25.90 4.83
C PRO A 557 19.15 -25.58 3.40
N LEU A 558 19.45 -24.36 2.95
CA LEU A 558 19.37 -23.97 1.55
C LEU A 558 20.67 -24.45 0.91
N GLN A 559 20.55 -25.43 -0.01
CA GLN A 559 21.74 -25.97 -0.64
C GLN A 559 22.59 -24.84 -1.28
N PRO A 560 23.93 -24.89 -1.11
CA PRO A 560 24.71 -26.04 -0.63
C PRO A 560 25.18 -25.95 0.83
N LEU A 561 24.65 -25.06 1.68
CA LEU A 561 25.22 -24.83 3.00
C LEU A 561 24.59 -25.75 4.07
N ALA A 562 25.40 -26.72 4.50
CA ALA A 562 25.22 -27.68 5.59
C ALA A 562 24.36 -28.92 5.34
N ALA A 563 24.98 -29.96 4.76
CA ALA A 563 24.70 -31.31 5.22
C ALA A 563 25.38 -31.51 6.58
N THR A 564 24.63 -31.48 7.68
CA THR A 564 25.06 -32.16 8.91
C THR A 564 25.26 -33.64 8.54
N PRO A 565 26.41 -34.28 8.85
CA PRO A 565 26.59 -35.70 8.57
C PRO A 565 25.45 -36.51 9.23
N GLY A 566 24.54 -37.06 8.41
CA GLY A 566 23.42 -37.89 8.87
C GLY A 566 22.01 -37.28 8.71
N LEU A 567 21.86 -36.02 8.32
CA LEU A 567 20.55 -35.44 7.96
C LEU A 567 20.48 -35.17 6.46
N ALA A 568 19.71 -35.96 5.73
CA ALA A 568 19.44 -35.71 4.32
C ALA A 568 18.64 -34.40 4.19
N ALA A 569 19.25 -33.36 3.64
CA ALA A 569 18.53 -32.15 3.22
C ALA A 569 17.50 -32.56 2.14
N ALA A 570 16.23 -32.22 2.35
CA ALA A 570 15.22 -32.38 1.31
C ALA A 570 15.61 -31.43 0.14
N PRO A 571 15.70 -31.92 -1.10
CA PRO A 571 15.98 -31.05 -2.23
C PRO A 571 14.84 -30.05 -2.40
N VAL A 572 15.10 -28.76 -2.18
CA VAL A 572 14.16 -27.68 -2.45
C VAL A 572 14.37 -27.21 -3.89
N ALA A 573 13.32 -27.28 -4.71
CA ALA A 573 13.36 -26.71 -6.05
C ALA A 573 13.33 -25.18 -5.96
N LEU A 574 14.37 -24.51 -6.45
CA LEU A 574 14.45 -23.05 -6.47
C LEU A 574 13.70 -22.47 -7.68
N GLU A 575 13.09 -21.30 -7.50
CA GLU A 575 12.61 -20.44 -8.59
C GLU A 575 13.75 -19.57 -9.12
N VAL A 576 13.70 -19.23 -10.41
CA VAL A 576 14.71 -18.37 -11.09
C VAL A 576 14.03 -17.19 -11.77
N GLY A 577 14.78 -16.10 -11.94
CA GLY A 577 14.33 -14.83 -12.50
C GLY A 577 13.79 -13.85 -11.47
N ALA A 578 13.30 -12.70 -11.95
CA ALA A 578 12.79 -11.63 -11.10
C ALA A 578 11.54 -12.02 -10.31
N GLU A 579 11.28 -11.31 -9.20
CA GLU A 579 10.09 -11.52 -8.36
C GLU A 579 8.81 -11.42 -9.21
N ARG A 580 7.94 -12.42 -9.06
CA ARG A 580 6.61 -12.39 -9.70
C ARG A 580 5.66 -11.51 -8.90
N VAL A 581 5.31 -10.36 -9.47
CA VAL A 581 4.33 -9.44 -8.86
C VAL A 581 2.92 -9.83 -9.27
N ARG A 582 2.08 -10.17 -8.29
CA ARG A 582 0.65 -10.39 -8.51
C ARG A 582 -0.06 -9.04 -8.68
N VAL A 583 -0.70 -8.86 -9.83
CA VAL A 583 -1.55 -7.69 -10.12
C VAL A 583 -3.01 -8.07 -9.95
N LEU A 584 -3.68 -7.45 -8.97
CA LEU A 584 -5.10 -7.64 -8.75
C LEU A 584 -5.92 -6.83 -9.76
N ARG A 585 -7.18 -7.20 -9.98
CA ARG A 585 -8.07 -6.50 -10.92
C ARG A 585 -9.49 -6.47 -10.35
N HIS A 586 -10.15 -5.35 -10.55
CA HIS A 586 -11.56 -5.15 -10.18
C HIS A 586 -12.40 -4.49 -11.30
N ARG A 587 -11.75 -4.15 -12.42
CA ARG A 587 -12.34 -3.58 -13.63
C ARG A 587 -12.02 -4.46 -14.81
N ASP A 588 -12.91 -4.47 -15.78
CA ASP A 588 -12.62 -5.01 -17.09
C ASP A 588 -11.47 -4.22 -17.75
N PRO A 589 -10.57 -4.89 -18.48
CA PRO A 589 -9.48 -4.22 -19.15
C PRO A 589 -9.99 -3.21 -20.19
N ALA A 590 -9.42 -2.01 -20.20
CA ALA A 590 -9.59 -1.08 -21.33
C ALA A 590 -9.00 -1.67 -22.62
N PRO A 591 -9.47 -1.24 -23.80
CA PRO A 591 -8.83 -1.56 -25.08
C PRO A 591 -7.33 -1.25 -25.07
N SER A 592 -6.53 -2.04 -25.78
CA SER A 592 -5.08 -1.81 -25.91
C SER A 592 -4.68 -1.46 -27.35
N VAL A 593 -3.56 -0.75 -27.49
CA VAL A 593 -2.97 -0.37 -28.78
C VAL A 593 -1.52 -0.87 -28.86
N ARG A 594 -1.07 -1.25 -30.06
CA ARG A 594 0.35 -1.60 -30.33
C ARG A 594 1.13 -0.35 -30.72
N ALA A 595 2.43 -0.34 -30.44
CA ALA A 595 3.28 0.85 -30.65
C ALA A 595 3.22 1.41 -32.09
N GLN A 596 3.32 0.57 -33.12
CA GLN A 596 3.20 1.03 -34.52
C GLN A 596 1.83 1.68 -34.85
N ALA A 597 0.75 1.17 -34.28
CA ALA A 597 -0.58 1.75 -34.49
C ALA A 597 -0.70 3.11 -33.78
N LEU A 598 -0.17 3.20 -32.55
CA LEU A 598 -0.10 4.47 -31.83
C LEU A 598 0.75 5.51 -32.59
N ALA A 599 1.87 5.10 -33.20
CA ALA A 599 2.69 6.00 -34.00
C ALA A 599 1.89 6.63 -35.16
N GLY A 600 1.11 5.83 -35.91
CA GLY A 600 0.24 6.36 -36.96
C GLY A 600 -0.90 7.25 -36.41
N TRP A 601 -1.39 6.99 -35.20
CA TRP A 601 -2.40 7.84 -34.55
C TRP A 601 -1.85 9.20 -34.13
N LEU A 602 -0.59 9.23 -33.67
CA LEU A 602 0.09 10.47 -33.33
C LEU A 602 0.31 11.37 -34.55
N GLU A 603 0.61 10.79 -35.72
CA GLU A 603 0.73 11.54 -36.98
C GLU A 603 -0.59 12.21 -37.41
N ALA A 604 -1.73 11.61 -37.06
CA ALA A 604 -3.06 12.14 -37.38
C ALA A 604 -3.52 13.29 -36.44
N GLY A 605 -2.86 13.52 -35.30
CA GLY A 605 -3.12 14.66 -34.41
C GLY A 605 -4.41 14.61 -33.57
N ASP A 606 -5.04 13.44 -33.43
CA ASP A 606 -6.29 13.24 -32.68
C ASP A 606 -6.13 12.44 -31.37
N THR A 607 -4.88 12.19 -30.97
CA THR A 607 -4.52 11.29 -29.88
C THR A 607 -3.67 12.00 -28.82
N LEU A 608 -4.09 11.90 -27.57
CA LEU A 608 -3.36 12.36 -26.39
C LEU A 608 -2.66 11.17 -25.75
N VAL A 609 -1.42 11.34 -25.34
CA VAL A 609 -0.65 10.27 -24.67
C VAL A 609 -0.22 10.76 -23.29
N TYR A 610 -0.52 9.97 -22.27
CA TYR A 610 -0.12 10.25 -20.89
C TYR A 610 0.75 9.11 -20.36
N ASP A 611 2.00 9.43 -20.02
CA ASP A 611 2.87 8.54 -19.25
C ASP A 611 2.56 8.72 -17.76
N VAL A 612 2.26 7.61 -17.09
CA VAL A 612 1.82 7.59 -15.69
C VAL A 612 2.77 6.81 -14.78
N ASP A 613 3.94 6.41 -15.29
CA ASP A 613 4.84 5.55 -14.52
C ASP A 613 5.59 6.32 -13.42
N ARG A 614 6.79 6.80 -13.71
CA ARG A 614 7.62 7.60 -12.80
C ARG A 614 8.33 8.68 -13.59
N ARG A 615 8.43 9.89 -13.03
CA ARG A 615 9.04 11.02 -13.73
C ARG A 615 10.46 10.75 -14.21
N GLY A 616 11.31 10.13 -13.38
CA GLY A 616 12.69 9.84 -13.80
C GLY A 616 12.82 8.94 -15.04
N ALA A 617 11.95 7.93 -15.20
CA ALA A 617 11.97 7.08 -16.41
C ALA A 617 11.43 7.83 -17.63
N TYR A 618 10.36 8.61 -17.45
CA TYR A 618 9.82 9.51 -18.46
C TYR A 618 10.89 10.48 -18.98
N GLU A 619 11.60 11.17 -18.10
CA GLU A 619 12.63 12.15 -18.49
C GLU A 619 13.80 11.50 -19.25
N ARG A 620 14.19 10.27 -18.91
CA ARG A 620 15.21 9.52 -19.67
C ARG A 620 14.76 9.14 -21.07
N GLY A 621 13.48 8.86 -21.27
CA GLY A 621 12.95 8.51 -22.57
C GLY A 621 11.49 8.08 -22.52
N HIS A 622 10.63 8.80 -23.23
CA HIS A 622 9.19 8.56 -23.30
C HIS A 622 8.69 8.53 -24.74
N VAL A 623 7.47 8.03 -24.97
CA VAL A 623 6.80 8.10 -26.27
C VAL A 623 6.77 9.56 -26.73
N ARG A 624 7.30 9.87 -27.92
CA ARG A 624 7.39 11.25 -28.40
C ARG A 624 6.02 11.94 -28.42
N GLY A 625 5.92 13.09 -27.74
CA GLY A 625 4.68 13.86 -27.61
C GLY A 625 3.76 13.43 -26.46
N ALA A 626 4.18 12.44 -25.65
CA ALA A 626 3.51 12.13 -24.39
C ALA A 626 3.67 13.26 -23.38
N HIS A 627 2.69 13.37 -22.48
CA HIS A 627 2.75 14.19 -21.28
C HIS A 627 2.92 13.28 -20.07
N PHE A 628 3.69 13.70 -19.08
CA PHE A 628 3.73 13.00 -17.80
C PHE A 628 2.65 13.54 -16.86
N ALA A 629 1.92 12.63 -16.21
CA ALA A 629 0.96 12.99 -15.18
C ALA A 629 0.84 11.90 -14.12
N ALA A 630 0.76 12.34 -12.86
CA ALA A 630 0.31 11.48 -11.78
C ALA A 630 -1.09 10.91 -12.10
N PRO A 631 -1.31 9.58 -11.96
CA PRO A 631 -2.53 8.93 -12.46
C PRO A 631 -3.85 9.51 -11.91
N ASP A 632 -3.85 9.95 -10.66
CA ASP A 632 -5.05 10.48 -9.99
C ASP A 632 -5.52 11.82 -10.56
N ARG A 633 -4.65 12.54 -11.27
CA ARG A 633 -4.98 13.79 -11.98
C ARG A 633 -5.59 13.56 -13.35
N LEU A 634 -5.45 12.36 -13.92
CA LEU A 634 -5.94 12.08 -15.28
C LEU A 634 -7.42 12.36 -15.50
N PRO A 635 -8.37 12.02 -14.59
CA PRO A 635 -9.78 12.32 -14.80
C PRO A 635 -10.05 13.80 -15.10
N ALA A 636 -9.33 14.71 -14.43
CA ALA A 636 -9.44 16.14 -14.68
C ALA A 636 -8.74 16.55 -15.98
N LEU A 637 -7.54 16.00 -16.25
CA LEU A 637 -6.76 16.33 -17.45
C LEU A 637 -7.43 15.90 -18.76
N VAL A 638 -8.19 14.81 -18.75
CA VAL A 638 -8.89 14.32 -19.94
C VAL A 638 -10.31 14.90 -20.08
N ALA A 639 -10.82 15.57 -19.04
CA ALA A 639 -12.11 16.23 -19.12
C ALA A 639 -12.11 17.28 -20.25
N GLY A 640 -13.18 17.33 -21.04
CA GLY A 640 -13.31 18.27 -22.16
C GLY A 640 -12.64 17.85 -23.48
N HIS A 641 -11.94 16.70 -23.53
CA HIS A 641 -11.33 16.19 -24.77
C HIS A 641 -12.28 15.28 -25.56
N ALA A 642 -13.52 15.75 -25.77
CA ALA A 642 -14.54 14.96 -26.43
C ALA A 642 -14.14 14.53 -27.85
N GLY A 643 -14.40 13.27 -28.20
CA GLY A 643 -14.08 12.69 -29.50
C GLY A 643 -12.58 12.45 -29.79
N LYS A 644 -11.68 12.70 -28.82
CA LYS A 644 -10.25 12.37 -28.93
C LYS A 644 -9.97 10.94 -28.47
N ARG A 645 -8.80 10.42 -28.82
CA ARG A 645 -8.23 9.20 -28.24
C ARG A 645 -7.29 9.58 -27.10
N VAL A 646 -7.34 8.85 -25.99
CA VAL A 646 -6.41 8.96 -24.86
C VAL A 646 -5.68 7.64 -24.74
N VAL A 647 -4.36 7.66 -24.78
CA VAL A 647 -3.52 6.47 -24.59
C VAL A 647 -2.69 6.64 -23.33
N VAL A 648 -2.88 5.74 -22.38
CA VAL A 648 -2.08 5.66 -21.16
C VAL A 648 -0.84 4.80 -21.42
N VAL A 649 0.30 5.24 -20.91
CA VAL A 649 1.60 4.61 -21.07
C VAL A 649 2.26 4.44 -19.70
N SER A 650 2.96 3.33 -19.53
CA SER A 650 3.89 3.09 -18.43
C SER A 650 5.11 2.35 -19.00
N GLU A 651 6.16 2.13 -18.23
CA GLU A 651 7.40 1.52 -18.71
C GLU A 651 7.13 0.15 -19.35
N ASP A 652 6.30 -0.65 -18.72
CA ASP A 652 5.99 -2.04 -19.11
C ASP A 652 4.56 -2.28 -19.61
N GLY A 653 3.72 -1.25 -19.57
CA GLY A 653 2.30 -1.28 -19.93
C GLY A 653 1.37 -1.88 -18.86
N VAL A 654 1.88 -2.41 -17.75
CA VAL A 654 1.06 -3.03 -16.70
C VAL A 654 0.30 -1.96 -15.92
N LEU A 655 0.97 -0.89 -15.48
CA LEU A 655 0.30 0.22 -14.79
C LEU A 655 -0.64 0.96 -15.74
N ALA A 656 -0.20 1.18 -16.98
CA ALA A 656 -1.03 1.79 -18.02
C ALA A 656 -2.37 1.09 -18.18
N GLN A 657 -2.39 -0.25 -18.20
CA GLN A 657 -3.62 -1.02 -18.35
C GLN A 657 -4.59 -0.83 -17.18
N LEU A 658 -4.08 -0.73 -15.95
CA LEU A 658 -4.89 -0.57 -14.75
C LEU A 658 -5.50 0.84 -14.70
N VAL A 659 -4.68 1.85 -14.96
CA VAL A 659 -5.10 3.25 -15.01
C VAL A 659 -6.10 3.47 -16.15
N ALA A 660 -5.83 2.91 -17.34
CA ALA A 660 -6.74 2.98 -18.47
C ALA A 660 -8.09 2.29 -18.18
N ALA A 661 -8.09 1.12 -17.53
CA ALA A 661 -9.31 0.41 -17.15
C ALA A 661 -10.18 1.23 -16.18
N GLU A 662 -9.56 1.84 -15.18
CA GLU A 662 -10.25 2.70 -14.22
C GLU A 662 -10.80 3.97 -14.88
N LEU A 663 -9.99 4.64 -15.72
CA LEU A 663 -10.41 5.82 -16.46
C LEU A 663 -11.54 5.51 -17.45
N HIS A 664 -11.41 4.42 -18.20
CA HIS A 664 -12.46 3.92 -19.11
C HIS A 664 -13.76 3.67 -18.36
N TRP A 665 -13.69 3.02 -17.19
CA TRP A 665 -14.86 2.78 -16.35
C TRP A 665 -15.52 4.11 -15.94
N ARG A 666 -14.77 5.11 -15.47
CA ARG A 666 -15.35 6.41 -15.06
C ARG A 666 -16.04 7.15 -16.21
N LEU A 667 -15.42 7.10 -17.39
CA LEU A 667 -15.86 7.87 -18.55
C LEU A 667 -16.99 7.21 -19.34
N ARG A 668 -17.23 5.90 -19.19
CA ARG A 668 -18.18 5.14 -20.04
C ARG A 668 -19.62 5.64 -20.03
N ARG A 669 -20.02 6.46 -19.05
CA ARG A 669 -21.37 7.02 -18.91
C ARG A 669 -21.46 8.48 -19.35
N GLN A 670 -20.35 9.09 -19.73
CA GLN A 670 -20.31 10.49 -20.17
C GLN A 670 -20.44 10.52 -21.70
N ASP A 671 -21.47 11.20 -22.19
CA ASP A 671 -21.67 11.37 -23.63
C ASP A 671 -20.50 12.13 -24.25
N GLY A 672 -19.95 11.59 -25.33
CA GLY A 672 -18.82 12.19 -26.05
C GLY A 672 -17.46 12.05 -25.36
N ALA A 673 -17.33 11.28 -24.28
CA ALA A 673 -16.06 11.06 -23.61
C ALA A 673 -14.97 10.49 -24.54
N PRO A 674 -13.68 10.78 -24.28
CA PRO A 674 -12.59 10.26 -25.10
C PRO A 674 -12.51 8.73 -25.04
N ALA A 675 -12.09 8.13 -26.15
CA ALA A 675 -11.80 6.70 -26.20
C ALA A 675 -10.45 6.42 -25.51
N VAL A 676 -10.47 5.61 -24.44
CA VAL A 676 -9.30 5.32 -23.60
C VAL A 676 -8.64 4.01 -24.02
N TYR A 677 -7.32 4.03 -24.19
CA TYR A 677 -6.48 2.90 -24.54
C TYR A 677 -5.27 2.78 -23.61
N ALA A 678 -4.68 1.59 -23.51
CA ALA A 678 -3.34 1.39 -22.94
C ALA A 678 -2.33 0.94 -24.00
N LEU A 679 -1.09 1.42 -23.92
CA LEU A 679 -0.01 0.96 -24.78
C LEU A 679 0.49 -0.44 -24.38
N THR A 680 0.34 -1.40 -25.28
CA THR A 680 0.79 -2.78 -25.05
C THR A 680 2.31 -2.84 -24.93
N GLY A 681 2.80 -3.35 -23.80
CA GLY A 681 4.23 -3.48 -23.50
C GLY A 681 4.94 -2.16 -23.18
N GLY A 682 4.18 -1.06 -23.07
CA GLY A 682 4.67 0.22 -22.58
C GLY A 682 5.76 0.87 -23.44
N THR A 683 6.49 1.79 -22.81
CA THR A 683 7.62 2.50 -23.41
C THR A 683 8.74 1.52 -23.80
N ARG A 684 8.94 0.41 -23.07
CA ARG A 684 9.91 -0.63 -23.45
C ARG A 684 9.59 -1.25 -24.81
N ALA A 685 8.32 -1.58 -25.09
CA ALA A 685 7.93 -2.12 -26.39
C ALA A 685 8.01 -1.08 -27.52
N TRP A 686 7.75 0.20 -27.21
CA TRP A 686 7.96 1.31 -28.15
C TRP A 686 9.43 1.42 -28.55
N GLN A 687 10.34 1.41 -27.57
CA GLN A 687 11.79 1.44 -27.77
C GLN A 687 12.30 0.24 -28.56
N ALA A 688 11.83 -0.97 -28.22
CA ALA A 688 12.22 -2.20 -28.91
C ALA A 688 11.85 -2.20 -30.40
N GLN A 689 10.87 -1.39 -30.82
CA GLN A 689 10.49 -1.21 -32.23
C GLN A 689 11.29 -0.09 -32.93
N GLY A 690 12.25 0.54 -32.26
CA GLY A 690 13.05 1.62 -32.82
C GLY A 690 12.25 2.91 -33.07
N LEU A 691 11.11 3.08 -32.41
CA LEU A 691 10.28 4.27 -32.57
C LEU A 691 10.87 5.48 -31.82
N PRO A 692 10.71 6.72 -32.32
CA PRO A 692 11.32 7.89 -31.73
C PRO A 692 10.88 8.17 -30.29
N LEU A 693 11.82 8.54 -29.43
CA LEU A 693 11.55 8.98 -28.05
C LEU A 693 11.58 10.51 -27.93
N GLY A 694 10.78 11.04 -27.01
CA GLY A 694 11.04 12.32 -26.36
C GLY A 694 11.94 12.12 -25.14
N THR A 695 12.56 13.21 -24.66
CA THR A 695 13.45 13.22 -23.49
C THR A 695 13.28 14.53 -22.72
N GLY A 696 13.67 14.52 -21.44
CA GLY A 696 13.61 15.68 -20.55
C GLY A 696 12.24 15.88 -19.89
N ALA A 697 12.15 16.91 -19.05
CA ALA A 697 10.98 17.21 -18.23
C ALA A 697 9.86 17.99 -18.96
N GLY A 698 10.04 18.30 -20.25
CA GLY A 698 9.00 18.93 -21.05
C GLY A 698 7.74 18.07 -21.07
N GLY A 699 6.57 18.65 -20.76
CA GLY A 699 5.30 17.91 -20.73
C GLY A 699 4.92 17.30 -19.37
N VAL A 700 5.64 17.57 -18.28
CA VAL A 700 5.20 17.25 -16.91
C VAL A 700 4.05 18.18 -16.51
N LEU A 701 2.88 17.60 -16.21
CA LEU A 701 1.64 18.35 -15.92
C LEU A 701 1.29 18.45 -14.43
N THR A 702 1.89 17.61 -13.59
CA THR A 702 1.48 17.44 -12.18
C THR A 702 2.56 17.85 -11.18
N GLY A 703 3.55 18.62 -11.62
CA GLY A 703 4.68 19.03 -10.79
C GLY A 703 5.37 17.83 -10.16
N ASP A 704 5.43 17.82 -8.82
CA ASP A 704 6.12 16.81 -8.03
C ASP A 704 5.14 15.90 -7.27
N ASP A 705 3.87 15.87 -7.65
CA ASP A 705 2.86 15.01 -7.02
C ASP A 705 3.33 13.53 -6.92
N ASP A 706 4.16 13.04 -7.86
CA ASP A 706 4.61 11.65 -7.97
C ASP A 706 5.92 11.29 -7.25
N GLN A 707 6.72 12.27 -6.80
CA GLN A 707 8.03 12.01 -6.19
C GLN A 707 8.51 13.13 -5.27
N ASP A 708 9.29 12.77 -4.26
CA ASP A 708 10.12 13.74 -3.54
C ASP A 708 11.35 14.13 -4.38
N ILE A 709 11.66 15.42 -4.51
CA ILE A 709 12.82 15.85 -5.29
C ILE A 709 14.08 15.77 -4.43
N SER A 710 14.93 14.80 -4.77
CA SER A 710 16.29 14.73 -4.23
C SER A 710 17.10 15.99 -4.59
N PRO A 711 17.72 16.70 -3.63
CA PRO A 711 18.53 17.87 -3.94
C PRO A 711 19.71 17.56 -4.87
N TYR A 712 20.15 16.29 -4.97
CA TYR A 712 21.15 15.85 -5.95
C TYR A 712 20.78 16.14 -7.41
N LEU A 713 19.50 16.36 -7.71
CA LEU A 713 18.99 16.67 -9.05
C LEU A 713 19.02 18.18 -9.38
N LEU A 714 19.44 19.02 -8.44
CA LEU A 714 19.49 20.48 -8.63
C LEU A 714 20.85 20.90 -9.23
N ASP A 715 20.79 21.56 -10.39
CA ASP A 715 21.97 22.12 -11.07
C ASP A 715 22.58 23.31 -10.31
N ASP A 716 21.73 24.12 -9.65
CA ASP A 716 22.19 25.24 -8.83
C ASP A 716 22.81 24.73 -7.52
N VAL A 717 24.13 24.92 -7.39
CA VAL A 717 24.91 24.43 -6.24
C VAL A 717 24.43 25.03 -4.92
N ALA A 718 23.98 26.28 -4.89
CA ALA A 718 23.51 26.92 -3.67
C ALA A 718 22.17 26.33 -3.22
N ALA A 719 21.24 26.14 -4.15
CA ALA A 719 19.95 25.48 -3.91
C ALA A 719 20.13 24.02 -3.51
N ARG A 720 20.99 23.27 -4.20
CA ARG A 720 21.38 21.91 -3.82
C ARG A 720 21.89 21.85 -2.39
N ASN A 721 22.88 22.68 -2.05
CA ASN A 721 23.50 22.66 -0.74
C ASN A 721 22.53 23.13 0.36
N ALA A 722 21.62 24.07 0.05
CA ALA A 722 20.53 24.44 0.97
C ALA A 722 19.56 23.28 1.20
N GLY A 723 19.18 22.54 0.14
CA GLY A 723 18.35 21.35 0.25
C GLY A 723 19.00 20.24 1.06
N PHE A 724 20.29 19.98 0.89
CA PHE A 724 21.05 19.04 1.73
C PHE A 724 21.05 19.46 3.20
N LYS A 725 21.31 20.74 3.50
CA LYS A 725 21.28 21.24 4.88
C LYS A 725 19.90 21.06 5.50
N HIS A 726 18.83 21.42 4.77
CA HIS A 726 17.46 21.23 5.22
C HIS A 726 17.15 19.76 5.54
N TYR A 727 17.56 18.83 4.67
CA TYR A 727 17.40 17.40 4.89
C TYR A 727 18.15 16.91 6.14
N LEU A 728 19.42 17.32 6.32
CA LEU A 728 20.23 16.92 7.46
C LEU A 728 19.70 17.50 8.78
N ASP A 729 19.28 18.77 8.77
CA ASP A 729 18.66 19.43 9.93
C ASP A 729 17.34 18.72 10.33
N TRP A 730 16.56 18.26 9.34
CA TRP A 730 15.37 17.45 9.58
C TRP A 730 15.70 16.10 10.21
N GLU A 731 16.67 15.34 9.68
CA GLU A 731 17.07 14.04 10.26
C GLU A 731 17.47 14.19 11.72
N LEU A 732 18.31 15.19 12.04
CA LEU A 732 18.74 15.48 13.42
C LEU A 732 17.57 15.81 14.36
N GLY A 733 16.46 16.34 13.83
CA GLY A 733 15.25 16.65 14.59
C GLY A 733 14.32 15.45 14.85
N LEU A 734 14.56 14.30 14.20
CA LEU A 734 13.63 13.16 14.23
C LEU A 734 13.47 12.55 15.62
N VAL A 735 14.54 12.44 16.41
CA VAL A 735 14.47 11.84 17.76
C VAL A 735 13.48 12.62 18.63
N ALA A 736 13.62 13.94 18.70
CA ALA A 736 12.71 14.79 19.45
C ALA A 736 11.28 14.77 18.88
N GLN A 737 11.12 14.55 17.57
CA GLN A 737 9.80 14.41 16.96
C GLN A 737 9.13 13.07 17.30
N LEU A 738 9.89 11.97 17.33
CA LEU A 738 9.41 10.66 17.78
C LEU A 738 8.91 10.69 19.23
N GLU A 739 9.63 11.39 20.11
CA GLU A 739 9.23 11.58 21.51
C GLU A 739 7.88 12.30 21.62
N ARG A 740 7.68 13.38 20.85
CA ARG A 740 6.38 14.08 20.80
C ARG A 740 5.25 13.23 20.23
N ALA A 741 5.56 12.37 19.25
CA ALA A 741 4.63 11.40 18.70
C ALA A 741 4.33 10.22 19.65
N GLY A 742 5.07 10.10 20.76
CA GLY A 742 4.99 8.97 21.69
C GLY A 742 5.31 7.64 21.01
N ALA A 743 6.23 7.63 20.02
CA ALA A 743 6.65 6.43 19.32
C ALA A 743 7.52 5.57 20.25
N SER A 744 7.16 4.29 20.39
CA SER A 744 7.79 3.36 21.35
C SER A 744 8.14 2.01 20.73
N ASP A 745 8.13 1.92 19.40
CA ASP A 745 8.43 0.66 18.70
C ASP A 745 9.91 0.32 18.82
N ILE A 746 10.77 1.34 18.68
CA ILE A 746 12.22 1.19 18.68
C ILE A 746 12.68 0.69 20.05
N LYS A 747 13.40 -0.44 20.06
CA LYS A 747 13.97 -1.08 21.24
C LYS A 747 15.38 -1.53 20.89
N LEU A 748 16.37 -0.71 21.23
CA LEU A 748 17.76 -1.06 20.98
C LEU A 748 18.22 -2.19 21.89
N ILE A 749 19.04 -3.08 21.33
CA ILE A 749 19.74 -4.11 22.10
C ILE A 749 20.88 -3.42 22.87
N GLU A 750 21.00 -3.71 24.17
CA GLU A 750 22.12 -3.25 24.99
C GLU A 750 23.44 -3.83 24.49
N ALA A 751 24.53 -3.05 24.59
CA ALA A 751 25.86 -3.56 24.22
C ALA A 751 26.20 -4.79 25.07
N ALA A 752 26.74 -5.84 24.45
CA ALA A 752 27.31 -6.96 25.18
C ALA A 752 28.42 -6.43 26.11
N GLN A 753 28.24 -6.62 27.43
CA GLN A 753 29.22 -6.20 28.44
C GLN A 753 30.52 -7.01 28.37
#